data_AF-A0A964F523-F1
#
_entry.id   AF-A0A964F523-F1
#
_cell.length_a   1.000
_cell.length_b   1.000
_cell.length_c   1.000
_cell.angle_alpha   90.00
_cell.angle_beta   90.00
_cell.angle_gamma   90.00
#
_symmetry.space_group_name_H-M   'P 1'
#
loop_
_entity.id
_entity.type
_entity.pdbx_description
1 polymer ?
#
loop_
_entity_poly.entity_id
_entity_poly.type
_entity_poly.pdbx_seq_one_letter_code
_entity_poly.pdbx_strand_id
1 'polypeptide(L)'
;MHARALQCLAAWPRLSTMRQDAGTNDSRFWRRVSPDTSRALTARFLFVLGALFALSAGAQAQYAAATGAPAGTTSGARGKCWLSDVSGGLQWPAAPTARLVLSELARPGTELSLPFAHGPSFRDERAAYAYAPKFTPNTPVFSKHGLPILRDGKFRISYLGQDGVWRAKSLLDGFDQALHRKRLIPAALSAADLDTSFDDLNYFSTNQLVLDDRCGVYTILHEGRDSRIGKAFLMYSPDGGYMWEAFALPLTNPVGTNAVLETPTAGRLLAHPPVITVAPLYHADCSDASKCEAPVQLIDVKRIGASLAIGPLRTVAGRSLAVSLHSGGGNMMVRDGAKIYIAYAGSRFPQSASPTTLDSVVKRGTPFYATVYHTDTGQLDPPTYLGRTGAGYVRRNPGDSRSPFVHNGELDDHNQPVMVLDRKGYVHLMLGAHNDTMRYLRSESPHPDSLSRWAIDEAVGDTTTDDQTCAATNCHAFSYPALEVDGDDVVHVVARMPDQYARYNLVYLQRTSAGWTRFDQPPIAHLPANPAAWFQRLIIPDHELYGVFYHRMSLRPDGTLWVNYSYNFDQFTPEEWREFRARYNIPDVAPYSNCTNVCGYLVNGALPRVSPGLLAYDSRNLWRFATTLDFFTECVGRSHCGPQ
;
A
#
# COMPACT_ATOMS: atom_id res chain seq x y z
N MET A 1 -18.87 -40.31 -34.87
CA MET A 1 -17.58 -39.61 -34.63
C MET A 1 -16.90 -39.96 -33.30
N HIS A 2 -17.61 -40.44 -32.27
CA HIS A 2 -16.99 -40.85 -30.99
C HIS A 2 -16.05 -42.08 -31.04
N ALA A 3 -16.11 -42.92 -32.08
CA ALA A 3 -15.28 -44.14 -32.15
C ALA A 3 -13.83 -43.92 -32.65
N ARG A 4 -13.49 -42.75 -33.22
CA ARG A 4 -12.12 -42.45 -33.70
C ARG A 4 -11.26 -41.67 -32.70
N ALA A 5 -11.84 -41.08 -31.66
CA ALA A 5 -11.08 -40.39 -30.60
C ALA A 5 -10.40 -41.38 -29.62
N LEU A 6 -10.93 -42.59 -29.47
CA LEU A 6 -10.40 -43.62 -28.56
C LEU A 6 -9.18 -44.38 -29.10
N GLN A 7 -8.89 -44.32 -30.41
CA GLN A 7 -7.72 -45.02 -30.99
C GLN A 7 -6.42 -44.20 -30.92
N CYS A 8 -6.47 -42.89 -30.68
CA CYS A 8 -5.26 -42.06 -30.53
C CYS A 8 -4.64 -42.10 -29.12
N LEU A 9 -5.37 -42.60 -28.11
CA LEU A 9 -4.88 -42.67 -26.72
C LEU A 9 -4.11 -43.97 -26.39
N ALA A 10 -4.04 -44.93 -27.32
CA ALA A 10 -3.39 -46.22 -27.10
C ALA A 10 -1.90 -46.29 -27.52
N ALA A 11 -1.31 -45.19 -27.99
CA ALA A 11 0.07 -45.16 -28.51
C ALA A 11 1.02 -44.25 -27.69
N TRP A 12 0.79 -44.11 -26.39
CA TRP A 12 1.70 -43.39 -25.48
C TRP A 12 2.57 -44.39 -24.71
N PRO A 13 3.92 -44.34 -24.81
CA PRO A 13 4.76 -45.14 -23.94
C PRO A 13 4.66 -44.66 -22.49
N ARG A 14 4.59 -45.62 -21.56
CA ARG A 14 4.64 -45.43 -20.10
C ARG A 14 5.93 -44.68 -19.70
N LEU A 15 5.80 -43.42 -19.29
CA LEU A 15 6.84 -42.62 -18.62
C LEU A 15 6.83 -42.87 -17.10
N SER A 16 6.87 -44.13 -16.68
CA SER A 16 6.86 -44.50 -15.24
C SER A 16 8.22 -44.97 -14.70
N THR A 17 9.32 -44.74 -15.42
CA THR A 17 10.67 -45.09 -14.96
C THR A 17 11.66 -43.97 -15.27
N MET A 18 11.48 -42.81 -14.63
CA MET A 18 12.52 -41.80 -14.43
C MET A 18 12.28 -41.14 -13.07
N ARG A 19 12.49 -41.92 -12.01
CA ARG A 19 12.60 -41.45 -10.64
C ARG A 19 13.75 -42.19 -9.99
N GLN A 20 14.95 -41.67 -10.19
CA GLN A 20 16.10 -41.67 -9.29
C GLN A 20 17.26 -41.01 -10.07
N ASP A 21 18.10 -40.27 -9.35
CA ASP A 21 19.21 -39.45 -9.84
C ASP A 21 18.87 -37.99 -10.23
N ALA A 22 18.23 -37.27 -9.30
CA ALA A 22 18.31 -35.81 -9.25
C ALA A 22 19.42 -35.40 -8.27
N GLY A 23 20.62 -35.24 -8.80
CA GLY A 23 21.81 -34.84 -8.04
C GLY A 23 22.89 -34.27 -8.94
N THR A 24 22.57 -33.40 -9.89
CA THR A 24 23.50 -32.43 -10.52
C THR A 24 22.72 -31.50 -11.47
N ASN A 25 22.87 -30.19 -11.30
CA ASN A 25 22.43 -29.17 -12.25
C ASN A 25 23.44 -29.11 -13.41
N ASP A 26 23.14 -29.72 -14.56
CA ASP A 26 23.91 -29.47 -15.80
C ASP A 26 22.97 -29.07 -16.95
N SER A 27 23.05 -27.80 -17.34
CA SER A 27 22.20 -27.13 -18.32
C SER A 27 22.54 -27.48 -19.78
N ARG A 28 23.15 -28.65 -20.04
CA ARG A 28 23.61 -29.06 -21.39
C ARG A 28 22.66 -30.01 -22.12
N PHE A 29 21.59 -30.48 -21.48
CA PHE A 29 20.70 -31.49 -22.07
C PHE A 29 19.79 -30.98 -23.20
N TRP A 30 19.53 -29.67 -23.28
CA TRP A 30 18.58 -29.10 -24.27
C TRP A 30 19.15 -28.86 -25.68
N ARG A 31 20.40 -29.20 -25.99
CA ARG A 31 21.02 -28.91 -27.29
C ARG A 31 20.87 -30.00 -28.38
N ARG A 32 20.05 -31.03 -28.19
CA ARG A 32 19.88 -32.09 -29.20
C ARG A 32 18.41 -32.43 -29.52
N VAL A 33 17.60 -31.43 -29.83
CA VAL A 33 16.35 -31.66 -30.56
C VAL A 33 16.54 -31.17 -31.99
N SER A 34 16.41 -32.06 -32.97
CA SER A 34 16.57 -31.68 -34.38
C SER A 34 15.48 -30.69 -34.78
N PRO A 35 15.79 -29.70 -35.66
CA PRO A 35 14.83 -28.69 -36.11
C PRO A 35 13.52 -29.28 -36.67
N ASP A 36 13.58 -30.49 -37.24
CA ASP A 36 12.44 -31.15 -37.86
C ASP A 36 11.44 -31.70 -36.83
N THR A 37 11.93 -32.12 -35.66
CA THR A 37 11.07 -32.60 -34.56
C THR A 37 10.31 -31.44 -33.91
N SER A 38 10.96 -30.28 -33.80
CA SER A 38 10.36 -29.04 -33.28
C SER A 38 9.25 -28.50 -34.20
N ARG A 39 9.47 -28.55 -35.53
CA ARG A 39 8.46 -28.11 -36.51
C ARG A 39 7.24 -29.02 -36.52
N ALA A 40 7.41 -30.33 -36.41
CA ALA A 40 6.30 -31.28 -36.39
C ALA A 40 5.43 -31.15 -35.12
N LEU A 41 6.05 -30.90 -33.97
CA LEU A 41 5.33 -30.65 -32.71
C LEU A 41 4.60 -29.30 -32.72
N THR A 42 5.23 -28.25 -33.25
CA THR A 42 4.62 -26.91 -33.36
C THR A 42 3.40 -26.92 -34.28
N ALA A 43 3.47 -27.59 -35.44
CA ALA A 43 2.36 -27.68 -36.37
C ALA A 43 1.16 -28.45 -35.78
N ARG A 44 1.42 -29.54 -35.02
CA ARG A 44 0.35 -30.30 -34.34
C ARG A 44 -0.27 -29.52 -33.18
N PHE A 45 0.53 -28.73 -32.46
CA PHE A 45 0.04 -27.87 -31.37
C PHE A 45 -0.84 -26.73 -31.89
N LEU A 46 -0.45 -26.09 -32.99
CA LEU A 46 -1.24 -25.03 -33.64
C LEU A 46 -2.57 -25.56 -34.21
N PHE A 47 -2.60 -26.80 -34.72
CA PHE A 47 -3.83 -27.41 -35.21
C PHE A 47 -4.84 -27.68 -34.08
N VAL A 48 -4.36 -28.15 -32.92
CA VAL A 48 -5.21 -28.37 -31.73
C VAL A 48 -5.73 -27.05 -31.16
N LEU A 49 -4.90 -25.99 -31.14
CA LEU A 49 -5.32 -24.66 -30.73
C LEU A 49 -6.37 -24.05 -31.68
N GLY A 50 -6.21 -24.22 -32.99
CA GLY A 50 -7.20 -23.79 -33.97
C GLY A 50 -8.55 -24.50 -33.82
N ALA A 51 -8.53 -25.82 -33.55
CA ALA A 51 -9.74 -26.59 -33.29
C ALA A 51 -10.46 -26.17 -31.98
N LEU A 52 -9.70 -25.81 -30.93
CA LEU A 52 -10.24 -25.31 -29.67
C LEU A 52 -10.85 -23.91 -29.81
N PHE A 53 -10.25 -23.03 -30.63
CA PHE A 53 -10.79 -21.70 -30.92
C PHE A 53 -12.08 -21.76 -31.76
N ALA A 54 -12.18 -22.70 -32.70
CA ALA A 54 -13.42 -22.90 -33.47
C ALA A 54 -14.57 -23.41 -32.60
N LEU A 55 -14.28 -24.23 -31.58
CA LEU A 55 -15.26 -24.73 -30.62
C LEU A 55 -15.72 -23.66 -29.61
N SER A 56 -14.84 -22.72 -29.21
CA SER A 56 -15.21 -21.62 -28.31
C SER A 56 -16.02 -20.52 -29.01
N ALA A 57 -15.73 -20.22 -30.27
CA ALA A 57 -16.51 -19.28 -31.08
C ALA A 57 -17.94 -19.78 -31.36
N GLY A 58 -18.12 -21.09 -31.54
CA GLY A 58 -19.44 -21.72 -31.68
C GLY A 58 -20.27 -21.67 -30.39
N ALA A 59 -19.63 -21.76 -29.22
CA ALA A 59 -20.31 -21.69 -27.92
C ALA A 59 -20.75 -20.26 -27.54
N GLN A 60 -20.01 -19.22 -27.97
CA GLN A 60 -20.39 -17.82 -27.74
C GLN A 60 -21.59 -17.37 -28.60
N ALA A 61 -21.73 -17.91 -29.82
CA ALA A 61 -22.86 -17.58 -30.69
C ALA A 61 -24.20 -18.15 -30.19
N GLN A 62 -24.18 -19.26 -29.45
CA GLN A 62 -25.40 -19.85 -28.87
C GLN A 62 -25.84 -19.21 -27.55
N TYR A 63 -24.96 -18.49 -26.85
CA TYR A 63 -25.31 -17.78 -25.61
C TYR A 63 -25.99 -16.43 -25.87
N ALA A 64 -25.79 -15.81 -27.03
CA ALA A 64 -26.39 -14.52 -27.39
C ALA A 64 -27.86 -14.59 -27.86
N ALA A 65 -28.38 -15.79 -28.17
CA ALA A 65 -29.72 -15.97 -28.72
C ALA A 65 -30.79 -16.39 -27.68
N ALA A 66 -30.43 -16.61 -26.41
CA ALA A 66 -31.31 -17.23 -25.41
C ALA A 66 -31.83 -16.30 -24.30
N THR A 67 -31.68 -14.98 -24.38
CA THR A 67 -32.12 -14.04 -23.32
C THR A 67 -33.23 -13.07 -23.75
N GLY A 68 -34.12 -13.50 -24.63
CA GLY A 68 -35.33 -12.75 -25.03
C GLY A 68 -36.51 -12.90 -24.05
N ALA A 69 -36.31 -12.67 -22.76
CA ALA A 69 -37.41 -12.62 -21.77
C ALA A 69 -37.63 -11.18 -21.29
N PRO A 70 -38.86 -10.65 -21.28
CA PRO A 70 -39.12 -9.27 -20.90
C PRO A 70 -38.86 -9.08 -19.40
N ALA A 71 -38.12 -8.02 -19.09
CA ALA A 71 -37.77 -7.62 -17.73
C ALA A 71 -39.04 -7.30 -16.92
N GLY A 72 -39.46 -8.24 -16.08
CA GLY A 72 -40.36 -7.96 -14.97
C GLY A 72 -39.65 -7.02 -13.99
N THR A 73 -40.28 -5.88 -13.71
CA THR A 73 -39.85 -4.88 -12.74
C THR A 73 -39.94 -5.44 -11.32
N THR A 74 -38.97 -6.24 -10.91
CA THR A 74 -38.73 -6.48 -9.49
C THR A 74 -38.16 -5.19 -8.90
N SER A 75 -38.97 -4.46 -8.13
CA SER A 75 -38.50 -3.37 -7.28
C SER A 75 -37.35 -3.87 -6.43
N GLY A 76 -36.13 -3.44 -6.78
CA GLY A 76 -34.90 -3.89 -6.15
C GLY A 76 -34.95 -3.67 -4.65
N ALA A 77 -34.76 -4.76 -3.90
CA ALA A 77 -34.43 -4.68 -2.49
C ALA A 77 -33.16 -3.84 -2.35
N ARG A 78 -33.32 -2.57 -1.93
CA ARG A 78 -32.19 -1.72 -1.56
C ARG A 78 -31.58 -2.37 -0.32
N GLY A 79 -30.46 -3.06 -0.50
CA GLY A 79 -29.71 -3.68 0.60
C GLY A 79 -29.46 -2.65 1.69
N LYS A 80 -29.78 -3.00 2.93
CA LYS A 80 -29.47 -2.17 4.09
C LYS A 80 -27.95 -2.13 4.26
N CYS A 81 -27.39 -0.94 4.36
CA CYS A 81 -25.98 -0.75 4.65
C CYS A 81 -25.74 -1.16 6.11
N TRP A 82 -24.73 -1.93 6.42
CA TRP A 82 -24.54 -2.40 7.80
C TRP A 82 -24.25 -1.26 8.79
N LEU A 83 -23.61 -0.22 8.29
CA LEU A 83 -23.56 1.07 8.94
C LEU A 83 -24.83 1.85 8.62
N SER A 84 -26.04 1.31 8.85
CA SER A 84 -27.37 1.98 8.75
C SER A 84 -28.40 1.41 9.71
N ASP A 85 -28.00 0.71 10.77
CA ASP A 85 -28.96 0.21 11.75
C ASP A 85 -29.55 1.37 12.56
N VAL A 86 -30.67 1.94 12.11
CA VAL A 86 -32.03 1.77 12.68
C VAL A 86 -33.10 2.25 11.66
N SER A 87 -34.08 1.38 11.36
CA SER A 87 -35.40 1.64 10.75
C SER A 87 -35.51 2.46 9.43
N GLY A 88 -35.73 1.76 8.31
CA GLY A 88 -36.68 2.23 7.27
C GLY A 88 -36.16 3.10 6.12
N GLY A 89 -34.87 3.43 6.06
CA GLY A 89 -34.27 4.16 4.93
C GLY A 89 -32.76 3.97 4.90
N LEU A 90 -32.15 4.20 3.74
CA LEU A 90 -30.69 4.11 3.54
C LEU A 90 -30.04 5.31 4.26
N GLN A 91 -29.94 5.25 5.59
CA GLN A 91 -29.39 6.29 6.43
C GLN A 91 -28.25 5.72 7.25
N TRP A 92 -27.04 6.20 6.99
CA TRP A 92 -25.92 5.89 7.87
C TRP A 92 -26.26 6.38 9.30
N PRO A 93 -25.86 5.68 10.38
CA PRO A 93 -26.10 6.16 11.72
C PRO A 93 -25.20 7.34 11.99
N ALA A 94 -25.70 8.31 12.76
CA ALA A 94 -24.86 9.36 13.32
C ALA A 94 -23.74 8.75 14.16
N ALA A 95 -22.61 9.47 14.27
CA ALA A 95 -21.51 9.10 15.15
C ALA A 95 -22.04 8.86 16.58
N PRO A 96 -21.50 7.85 17.30
CA PRO A 96 -22.02 7.46 18.60
C PRO A 96 -21.98 8.60 19.64
N THR A 97 -22.97 8.62 20.55
CA THR A 97 -22.97 9.44 21.77
C THR A 97 -22.59 8.54 22.96
N ALA A 98 -21.36 8.69 23.49
CA ALA A 98 -20.80 7.73 24.44
C ALA A 98 -21.28 7.92 25.90
N ARG A 99 -21.62 6.82 26.59
CA ARG A 99 -21.48 6.68 28.06
C ARG A 99 -20.09 6.08 28.35
N LEU A 100 -19.23 6.87 28.99
CA LEU A 100 -17.81 6.55 29.27
C LEU A 100 -17.65 5.39 30.25
N VAL A 101 -16.95 4.31 29.84
CA VAL A 101 -16.26 3.41 30.77
C VAL A 101 -14.93 2.91 30.16
N LEU A 102 -13.82 3.23 30.85
CA LEU A 102 -12.48 2.59 30.92
C LEU A 102 -11.25 3.12 30.17
N SER A 103 -10.15 2.98 30.91
CA SER A 103 -8.75 3.36 30.69
C SER A 103 -8.03 2.48 29.65
N GLU A 104 -7.94 2.93 28.41
CA GLU A 104 -7.05 2.35 27.38
C GLU A 104 -5.58 2.80 27.51
N LEU A 105 -5.34 3.73 28.45
CA LEU A 105 -4.03 4.21 28.89
C LEU A 105 -3.91 3.98 30.40
N ALA A 106 -2.72 3.58 30.90
CA ALA A 106 -2.52 3.32 32.33
C ALA A 106 -2.81 4.51 33.25
N ARG A 107 -2.80 5.73 32.72
CA ARG A 107 -3.17 6.95 33.44
C ARG A 107 -4.06 7.81 32.54
N PRO A 108 -5.39 7.69 32.65
CA PRO A 108 -6.30 8.62 31.98
C PRO A 108 -5.91 10.07 32.28
N GLY A 109 -5.71 10.89 31.25
CA GLY A 109 -5.32 12.29 31.39
C GLY A 109 -3.83 12.56 31.59
N THR A 110 -2.93 11.56 31.52
CA THR A 110 -1.50 11.88 31.33
C THR A 110 -1.31 12.35 29.91
N GLU A 111 -1.09 13.65 29.75
CA GLU A 111 -0.67 14.25 28.49
C GLU A 111 0.69 13.66 28.12
N LEU A 112 0.68 12.74 27.15
CA LEU A 112 1.92 12.20 26.61
C LEU A 112 2.48 13.27 25.66
N SER A 113 3.62 13.85 26.02
CA SER A 113 4.29 14.82 25.16
C SER A 113 5.06 14.11 24.06
N LEU A 114 4.90 14.56 22.82
CA LEU A 114 5.77 14.15 21.73
C LEU A 114 7.25 14.49 22.00
N PRO A 115 8.18 13.74 21.39
CA PRO A 115 7.95 12.50 20.64
C PRO A 115 7.71 11.29 21.54
N PHE A 116 7.00 10.29 21.03
CA PHE A 116 6.93 8.99 21.68
C PHE A 116 8.22 8.20 21.41
N ALA A 117 8.81 7.60 22.43
CA ALA A 117 10.04 6.83 22.30
C ALA A 117 9.77 5.36 22.65
N HIS A 118 10.38 4.44 21.90
CA HIS A 118 10.49 3.07 22.36
C HIS A 118 11.37 3.04 23.62
N GLY A 119 11.09 2.10 24.51
CA GLY A 119 11.97 1.83 25.65
C GLY A 119 13.12 0.90 25.27
N PRO A 120 14.14 0.78 26.14
CA PRO A 120 15.25 -0.14 25.96
C PRO A 120 14.75 -1.58 25.77
N SER A 121 15.61 -2.44 25.21
CA SER A 121 15.36 -3.89 25.14
C SER A 121 14.15 -4.24 24.27
N PHE A 122 14.00 -3.56 23.13
CA PHE A 122 12.88 -3.73 22.20
C PHE A 122 11.52 -3.53 22.87
N ARG A 123 11.45 -2.70 23.92
CA ARG A 123 10.19 -2.37 24.57
C ARG A 123 9.43 -1.42 23.68
N ASP A 124 8.41 -1.96 23.03
CA ASP A 124 7.51 -1.16 22.22
C ASP A 124 6.86 -0.02 23.01
N GLU A 125 6.45 1.01 22.28
CA GLU A 125 5.77 2.17 22.83
C GLU A 125 4.45 1.76 23.52
N ARG A 126 3.79 0.69 23.05
CA ARG A 126 2.60 0.16 23.73
C ARG A 126 2.91 -0.27 25.15
N ALA A 127 3.98 -1.01 25.36
CA ALA A 127 4.43 -1.41 26.69
C ALA A 127 5.02 -0.22 27.45
N ALA A 128 5.70 0.72 26.79
CA ALA A 128 6.28 1.90 27.43
C ALA A 128 5.22 2.84 28.00
N TYR A 129 4.14 3.06 27.25
CA TYR A 129 3.03 3.94 27.61
C TYR A 129 1.79 3.20 28.16
N ALA A 130 1.89 1.88 28.29
CA ALA A 130 0.76 1.00 28.66
C ALA A 130 -0.49 1.26 27.80
N TYR A 131 -0.27 1.42 26.49
CA TYR A 131 -1.31 1.65 25.49
C TYR A 131 -1.94 0.32 25.05
N ALA A 132 -3.17 0.10 25.52
CA ALA A 132 -3.95 -1.11 25.33
C ALA A 132 -5.33 -0.78 24.72
N PRO A 133 -5.38 -0.39 23.43
CA PRO A 133 -6.63 -0.04 22.76
C PRO A 133 -7.58 -1.25 22.69
N LYS A 134 -8.89 -0.97 22.65
CA LYS A 134 -9.94 -1.98 22.46
C LYS A 134 -10.10 -2.43 21.00
N PHE A 135 -9.30 -1.86 20.10
CA PHE A 135 -9.21 -2.22 18.69
C PHE A 135 -7.79 -2.70 18.35
N THR A 136 -7.61 -3.42 17.23
CA THR A 136 -6.27 -3.65 16.67
C THR A 136 -5.88 -2.43 15.86
N PRO A 137 -4.80 -1.71 16.21
CA PRO A 137 -4.35 -0.56 15.42
C PRO A 137 -4.04 -0.96 13.98
N ASN A 138 -4.69 -0.29 13.04
CA ASN A 138 -4.39 -0.28 11.61
C ASN A 138 -4.93 1.03 11.01
N THR A 139 -4.76 1.26 9.71
CA THR A 139 -5.33 2.44 9.02
C THR A 139 -6.85 2.40 9.14
N PRO A 140 -7.48 3.35 9.85
CA PRO A 140 -8.93 3.43 9.88
C PRO A 140 -9.45 3.97 8.55
N VAL A 141 -10.59 3.48 8.12
CA VAL A 141 -11.43 4.17 7.14
C VAL A 141 -12.71 4.61 7.80
N PHE A 142 -13.24 5.73 7.32
CA PHE A 142 -14.39 6.37 7.90
C PHE A 142 -15.55 6.34 6.93
N SER A 143 -16.72 5.92 7.40
CA SER A 143 -17.96 6.11 6.66
C SER A 143 -18.29 7.59 6.47
N LYS A 144 -19.35 7.87 5.70
CA LYS A 144 -19.87 9.23 5.49
C LYS A 144 -20.20 9.96 6.79
N HIS A 145 -20.45 9.24 7.87
CA HIS A 145 -20.77 9.80 9.19
C HIS A 145 -19.65 9.61 10.22
N GLY A 146 -18.43 9.33 9.75
CA GLY A 146 -17.27 9.23 10.63
C GLY A 146 -17.19 7.94 11.44
N LEU A 147 -18.06 6.94 11.20
CA LEU A 147 -17.93 5.63 11.84
C LEU A 147 -16.64 4.95 11.36
N PRO A 148 -15.73 4.58 12.28
CA PRO A 148 -14.47 3.95 11.92
C PRO A 148 -14.65 2.46 11.62
N ILE A 149 -13.90 2.00 10.62
CA ILE A 149 -13.73 0.59 10.29
C ILE A 149 -12.24 0.33 10.12
N LEU A 150 -11.74 -0.75 10.72
CA LEU A 150 -10.35 -1.17 10.66
C LEU A 150 -10.29 -2.62 10.20
N ARG A 151 -9.34 -2.94 9.33
CA ARG A 151 -8.95 -4.33 9.05
C ARG A 151 -7.68 -4.62 9.84
N ASP A 152 -7.52 -5.78 10.47
CA ASP A 152 -6.40 -6.05 11.38
C ASP A 152 -5.10 -6.51 10.68
N GLY A 153 -5.02 -6.37 9.36
CA GLY A 153 -3.93 -6.91 8.56
C GLY A 153 -4.18 -8.33 8.05
N LYS A 154 -5.15 -9.05 8.60
CA LYS A 154 -5.57 -10.38 8.18
C LYS A 154 -7.06 -10.36 7.83
N PHE A 155 -7.81 -11.30 8.39
CA PHE A 155 -9.21 -11.54 8.11
C PHE A 155 -10.17 -10.98 9.15
N ARG A 156 -9.74 -10.06 10.03
CA ARG A 156 -10.66 -9.44 10.98
C ARG A 156 -10.95 -8.00 10.60
N ILE A 157 -12.24 -7.69 10.48
CA ILE A 157 -12.72 -6.31 10.31
C ILE A 157 -13.36 -5.88 11.63
N SER A 158 -12.78 -4.85 12.26
CA SER A 158 -13.28 -4.22 13.48
C SER A 158 -14.01 -2.91 13.16
N TYR A 159 -15.04 -2.59 13.91
CA TYR A 159 -15.83 -1.37 13.74
C TYR A 159 -16.39 -0.93 15.10
N LEU A 160 -16.58 0.37 15.26
CA LEU A 160 -17.15 0.96 16.48
C LEU A 160 -18.67 1.08 16.30
N GLY A 161 -19.44 0.40 17.15
CA GLY A 161 -20.90 0.56 17.12
C GLY A 161 -21.38 1.81 17.84
N GLN A 162 -22.67 2.11 17.67
CA GLN A 162 -23.31 3.29 18.25
C GLN A 162 -23.31 3.32 19.79
N ASP A 163 -23.17 2.16 20.42
CA ASP A 163 -23.03 2.02 21.87
C ASP A 163 -21.59 2.23 22.37
N GLY A 164 -20.67 2.61 21.47
CA GLY A 164 -19.26 2.80 21.80
C GLY A 164 -18.49 1.48 21.98
N VAL A 165 -19.07 0.34 21.60
CA VAL A 165 -18.43 -0.97 21.72
C VAL A 165 -17.82 -1.38 20.38
N TRP A 166 -16.52 -1.68 20.41
CA TRP A 166 -15.83 -2.32 19.30
C TRP A 166 -16.36 -3.74 19.08
N ARG A 167 -16.72 -4.02 17.83
CA ARG A 167 -17.15 -5.34 17.40
C ARG A 167 -16.29 -5.77 16.21
N ALA A 168 -16.28 -7.07 15.91
CA ALA A 168 -15.48 -7.63 14.84
C ALA A 168 -16.28 -8.60 13.97
N LYS A 169 -15.88 -8.73 12.70
CA LYS A 169 -16.38 -9.72 11.74
C LYS A 169 -15.21 -10.44 11.06
N SER A 170 -15.44 -11.71 10.74
CA SER A 170 -14.54 -12.53 9.93
C SER A 170 -14.74 -12.18 8.44
N LEU A 171 -13.70 -11.61 7.84
CA LEU A 171 -13.56 -11.49 6.39
C LEU A 171 -13.27 -12.85 5.76
N LEU A 172 -12.63 -13.78 6.50
CA LEU A 172 -12.33 -15.13 6.02
C LEU A 172 -13.63 -15.88 5.67
N ASP A 173 -14.65 -15.79 6.52
CA ASP A 173 -15.94 -16.45 6.29
C ASP A 173 -16.62 -15.87 5.04
N GLY A 174 -16.58 -14.55 4.90
CA GLY A 174 -17.11 -13.85 3.72
C GLY A 174 -16.35 -14.22 2.45
N PHE A 175 -15.02 -14.34 2.54
CA PHE A 175 -14.14 -14.72 1.45
C PHE A 175 -14.36 -16.16 1.00
N ASP A 176 -14.31 -17.11 1.93
CA ASP A 176 -14.54 -18.53 1.68
C ASP A 176 -15.89 -18.77 0.98
N GLN A 177 -16.96 -18.19 1.53
CA GLN A 177 -18.28 -18.30 0.94
C GLN A 177 -18.33 -17.66 -0.46
N ALA A 178 -17.69 -16.51 -0.66
CA ALA A 178 -17.69 -15.83 -1.96
C ALA A 178 -16.95 -16.64 -3.03
N LEU A 179 -15.81 -17.23 -2.68
CA LEU A 179 -15.02 -18.08 -3.57
C LEU A 179 -15.79 -19.35 -3.97
N HIS A 180 -16.44 -20.01 -3.01
CA HIS A 180 -17.23 -21.21 -3.26
C HIS A 180 -18.49 -20.90 -4.10
N ARG A 181 -19.24 -19.85 -3.77
CA ARG A 181 -20.42 -19.41 -4.55
C ARG A 181 -20.06 -19.15 -6.01
N LYS A 182 -18.91 -18.51 -6.27
CA LYS A 182 -18.44 -18.20 -7.63
C LYS A 182 -17.59 -19.31 -8.27
N ARG A 183 -17.36 -20.43 -7.57
CA ARG A 183 -16.52 -21.57 -8.02
C ARG A 183 -15.12 -21.13 -8.45
N LEU A 184 -14.53 -20.19 -7.72
CA LEU A 184 -13.20 -19.63 -8.03
C LEU A 184 -12.04 -20.49 -7.53
N ILE A 185 -12.34 -21.42 -6.62
CA ILE A 185 -11.43 -22.39 -6.02
C ILE A 185 -12.04 -23.80 -6.09
N PRO A 186 -11.21 -24.87 -6.00
CA PRO A 186 -11.71 -26.24 -5.83
C PRO A 186 -12.49 -26.37 -4.52
N ALA A 187 -13.58 -27.14 -4.54
CA ALA A 187 -14.43 -27.39 -3.37
C ALA A 187 -13.72 -28.13 -2.21
N ALA A 188 -12.50 -28.62 -2.44
CA ALA A 188 -11.68 -29.31 -1.44
C ALA A 188 -10.81 -28.36 -0.61
N LEU A 189 -10.64 -27.09 -1.02
CA LEU A 189 -9.91 -26.11 -0.22
C LEU A 189 -10.80 -25.60 0.91
N SER A 190 -10.29 -25.70 2.14
CA SER A 190 -10.98 -25.28 3.36
C SER A 190 -10.63 -23.83 3.72
N ALA A 191 -11.43 -23.24 4.63
CA ALA A 191 -11.10 -21.94 5.21
C ALA A 191 -9.72 -21.92 5.92
N ALA A 192 -9.28 -23.06 6.49
CA ALA A 192 -7.95 -23.16 7.09
C ALA A 192 -6.83 -23.08 6.04
N ASP A 193 -7.03 -23.68 4.87
CA ASP A 193 -6.09 -23.56 3.76
C ASP A 193 -5.99 -22.10 3.28
N LEU A 194 -7.13 -21.39 3.27
CA LEU A 194 -7.20 -19.97 2.90
C LEU A 194 -6.49 -19.07 3.92
N ASP A 195 -6.66 -19.32 5.23
CA ASP A 195 -6.03 -18.53 6.30
C ASP A 195 -4.50 -18.55 6.22
N THR A 196 -3.91 -19.71 5.88
CA THR A 196 -2.46 -19.82 5.67
C THR A 196 -1.99 -19.34 4.29
N SER A 197 -2.91 -19.20 3.35
CA SER A 197 -2.61 -18.92 1.94
C SER A 197 -2.64 -17.45 1.58
N PHE A 198 -3.30 -16.60 2.36
CA PHE A 198 -3.60 -15.23 1.98
C PHE A 198 -3.25 -14.26 3.08
N ASP A 199 -2.81 -13.08 2.67
CA ASP A 199 -2.44 -11.98 3.57
C ASP A 199 -1.49 -12.41 4.69
N ASP A 200 -0.62 -13.36 4.36
CA ASP A 200 0.46 -13.79 5.22
C ASP A 200 1.53 -12.70 5.21
N LEU A 201 1.24 -11.64 5.97
CA LEU A 201 2.12 -10.55 6.41
C LEU A 201 2.98 -9.88 5.33
N ASN A 202 2.74 -10.10 4.04
CA ASN A 202 3.60 -9.60 2.97
C ASN A 202 3.73 -8.09 3.20
N TYR A 203 4.94 -7.67 3.57
CA TYR A 203 5.22 -6.36 4.18
C TYR A 203 4.74 -5.18 3.31
N PHE A 204 4.44 -5.50 2.06
CA PHE A 204 4.10 -4.64 0.97
C PHE A 204 2.65 -4.79 0.52
N SER A 205 1.80 -5.69 1.02
CA SER A 205 0.40 -5.73 0.59
C SER A 205 -0.42 -4.62 1.25
N THR A 206 -1.33 -3.98 0.50
CA THR A 206 -2.28 -3.04 1.09
C THR A 206 -3.34 -3.81 1.88
N ASN A 207 -3.22 -3.81 3.19
CA ASN A 207 -4.23 -4.39 4.10
C ASN A 207 -5.36 -3.39 4.44
N GLN A 208 -5.50 -2.33 3.65
CA GLN A 208 -6.47 -1.28 3.86
C GLN A 208 -7.85 -1.69 3.35
N LEU A 209 -8.88 -1.19 4.02
CA LEU A 209 -10.22 -1.10 3.46
C LEU A 209 -10.31 0.18 2.64
N VAL A 210 -11.21 0.21 1.66
CA VAL A 210 -11.61 1.43 0.95
C VAL A 210 -13.14 1.48 0.96
N LEU A 211 -13.67 2.69 1.11
CA LEU A 211 -15.10 2.95 1.15
C LEU A 211 -15.49 3.90 0.02
N ASP A 212 -16.64 3.63 -0.60
CA ASP A 212 -17.29 4.57 -1.52
C ASP A 212 -18.57 5.16 -0.91
N ASP A 213 -19.09 6.21 -1.53
CA ASP A 213 -20.26 6.96 -1.08
C ASP A 213 -21.59 6.19 -1.21
N ARG A 214 -21.54 4.95 -1.73
CA ARG A 214 -22.67 4.04 -1.92
C ARG A 214 -22.59 2.80 -1.03
N CYS A 215 -21.91 2.89 0.11
CA CYS A 215 -21.72 1.77 1.05
C CYS A 215 -20.87 0.61 0.52
N GLY A 216 -20.17 0.80 -0.60
CA GLY A 216 -19.21 -0.17 -1.09
C GLY A 216 -18.01 -0.27 -0.15
N VAL A 217 -17.70 -1.47 0.32
CA VAL A 217 -16.46 -1.79 1.04
C VAL A 217 -15.57 -2.62 0.14
N TYR A 218 -14.32 -2.23 0.01
CA TYR A 218 -13.33 -2.87 -0.86
C TYR A 218 -12.09 -3.22 -0.08
N THR A 219 -11.48 -4.36 -0.40
CA THR A 219 -10.12 -4.68 0.04
C THR A 219 -9.51 -5.72 -0.90
N ILE A 220 -8.18 -5.76 -1.00
CA ILE A 220 -7.49 -6.79 -1.80
C ILE A 220 -6.99 -7.87 -0.85
N LEU A 221 -7.17 -9.12 -1.26
CA LEU A 221 -6.55 -10.29 -0.63
C LEU A 221 -5.45 -10.77 -1.55
N HIS A 222 -4.21 -10.65 -1.08
CA HIS A 222 -3.03 -11.07 -1.81
C HIS A 222 -2.67 -12.50 -1.44
N GLU A 223 -2.28 -13.25 -2.45
CA GLU A 223 -1.80 -14.59 -2.25
C GLU A 223 -0.43 -14.56 -1.57
N GLY A 224 -0.29 -15.31 -0.47
CA GLY A 224 0.97 -15.56 0.19
C GLY A 224 1.88 -16.45 -0.67
N ARG A 225 3.19 -16.38 -0.41
CA ARG A 225 4.21 -17.10 -1.19
C ARG A 225 3.95 -18.61 -1.31
N ASP A 226 3.36 -19.20 -0.27
CA ASP A 226 3.18 -20.66 -0.16
C ASP A 226 1.79 -21.15 -0.60
N SER A 227 0.91 -20.26 -1.04
CA SER A 227 -0.40 -20.66 -1.52
C SER A 227 -0.34 -21.33 -2.90
N ARG A 228 -1.37 -22.13 -3.16
CA ARG A 228 -1.54 -22.93 -4.38
C ARG A 228 -2.66 -22.42 -5.28
N ILE A 229 -3.28 -21.29 -4.95
CA ILE A 229 -4.45 -20.79 -5.66
C ILE A 229 -4.04 -20.05 -6.94
N GLY A 230 -2.86 -19.44 -6.96
CA GLY A 230 -2.28 -18.70 -8.07
C GLY A 230 -3.08 -17.45 -8.42
N LYS A 231 -3.73 -16.76 -7.46
CA LYS A 231 -4.62 -15.60 -7.71
C LYS A 231 -4.67 -14.62 -6.54
N ALA A 232 -4.74 -13.33 -6.87
CA ALA A 232 -5.21 -12.28 -5.96
C ALA A 232 -6.68 -11.96 -6.21
N PHE A 233 -7.39 -11.50 -5.18
CA PHE A 233 -8.81 -11.18 -5.27
C PHE A 233 -9.11 -9.76 -4.79
N LEU A 234 -9.94 -9.04 -5.55
CA LEU A 234 -10.69 -7.90 -5.03
C LEU A 234 -11.90 -8.43 -4.28
N MET A 235 -11.96 -8.14 -2.98
CA MET A 235 -13.12 -8.36 -2.15
C MET A 235 -14.00 -7.12 -2.16
N TYR A 236 -15.28 -7.32 -2.38
CA TYR A 236 -16.27 -6.26 -2.46
C TYR A 236 -17.51 -6.59 -1.66
N SER A 237 -17.98 -5.64 -0.86
CA SER A 237 -19.26 -5.72 -0.18
C SER A 237 -20.15 -4.54 -0.58
N PRO A 238 -21.33 -4.76 -1.18
CA PRO A 238 -22.27 -3.69 -1.54
C PRO A 238 -23.09 -3.17 -0.36
N ASP A 239 -23.03 -3.83 0.79
CA ASP A 239 -23.94 -3.62 1.92
C ASP A 239 -23.18 -3.27 3.22
N GLY A 240 -22.02 -2.61 3.09
CA GLY A 240 -21.26 -2.14 4.26
C GLY A 240 -20.54 -3.25 5.03
N GLY A 241 -20.22 -4.38 4.38
CA GLY A 241 -19.47 -5.50 4.95
C GLY A 241 -20.33 -6.67 5.45
N TYR A 242 -21.60 -6.79 5.03
CA TYR A 242 -22.48 -7.89 5.44
C TYR A 242 -22.33 -9.10 4.52
N MET A 243 -22.50 -8.92 3.21
CA MET A 243 -22.17 -9.91 2.20
C MET A 243 -20.92 -9.51 1.43
N TRP A 244 -20.11 -10.50 1.10
CA TRP A 244 -18.90 -10.32 0.29
C TRP A 244 -19.02 -11.04 -1.05
N GLU A 245 -18.51 -10.40 -2.09
CA GLU A 245 -18.19 -10.97 -3.38
C GLU A 245 -16.68 -10.94 -3.61
N ALA A 246 -16.18 -11.99 -4.26
CA ALA A 246 -14.79 -12.07 -4.69
C ALA A 246 -14.71 -11.87 -6.20
N PHE A 247 -13.67 -11.16 -6.65
CA PHE A 247 -13.36 -10.97 -8.05
C PHE A 247 -11.89 -11.27 -8.27
N ALA A 248 -11.58 -12.28 -9.07
CA ALA A 248 -10.20 -12.60 -9.42
C ALA A 248 -9.59 -11.44 -10.22
N LEU A 249 -8.43 -10.97 -9.78
CA LEU A 249 -7.68 -9.97 -10.53
C LEU A 249 -6.96 -10.63 -11.71
N PRO A 250 -6.88 -9.98 -12.89
CA PRO A 250 -6.23 -10.53 -14.08
C PRO A 250 -4.69 -10.44 -13.99
N LEU A 251 -4.11 -10.91 -12.89
CA LEU A 251 -2.67 -10.91 -12.65
C LEU A 251 -2.04 -12.18 -13.22
N THR A 252 -0.91 -12.03 -13.92
CA THR A 252 -0.16 -13.15 -14.48
C THR A 252 0.79 -13.80 -13.47
N ASN A 253 1.23 -13.05 -12.45
CA ASN A 253 2.09 -13.53 -11.37
C ASN A 253 1.65 -12.89 -10.03
N PRO A 254 0.62 -13.40 -9.36
CA PRO A 254 0.06 -12.75 -8.17
C PRO A 254 1.02 -12.70 -6.99
N VAL A 255 1.86 -13.73 -6.77
CA VAL A 255 2.86 -13.74 -5.69
C VAL A 255 3.93 -12.67 -5.88
N GLY A 256 4.27 -12.38 -7.15
CA GLY A 256 5.26 -11.38 -7.51
C GLY A 256 4.67 -10.05 -7.96
N THR A 257 3.41 -9.75 -7.66
CA THR A 257 2.75 -8.52 -8.11
C THR A 257 2.00 -7.85 -6.97
N ASN A 258 2.26 -6.57 -6.78
CA ASN A 258 1.51 -5.69 -5.91
C ASN A 258 0.30 -5.12 -6.63
N ALA A 259 -0.84 -5.13 -5.95
CA ALA A 259 -2.07 -4.47 -6.37
C ALA A 259 -2.55 -3.56 -5.24
N VAL A 260 -2.83 -2.30 -5.57
CA VAL A 260 -3.08 -1.21 -4.62
C VAL A 260 -4.43 -0.59 -4.96
N LEU A 261 -5.30 -0.43 -3.96
CA LEU A 261 -6.53 0.31 -4.14
C LEU A 261 -6.26 1.81 -4.08
N GLU A 262 -6.97 2.57 -4.90
CA GLU A 262 -7.13 4.00 -4.71
C GLU A 262 -7.72 4.25 -3.32
N THR A 263 -7.11 5.13 -2.53
CA THR A 263 -7.62 5.49 -1.21
C THR A 263 -8.43 6.78 -1.28
N PRO A 264 -9.51 6.91 -0.49
CA PRO A 264 -10.24 8.16 -0.41
C PRO A 264 -9.34 9.28 0.14
N THR A 265 -9.48 10.51 -0.38
CA THR A 265 -8.65 11.66 -0.03
C THR A 265 -9.49 12.79 0.56
N ALA A 266 -8.87 13.70 1.31
CA ALA A 266 -9.51 14.90 1.85
C ALA A 266 -10.79 14.67 2.68
N GLY A 267 -10.84 13.50 3.33
CA GLY A 267 -11.96 13.07 4.18
C GLY A 267 -13.24 12.82 3.39
N ARG A 268 -13.14 12.62 2.07
CA ARG A 268 -14.26 12.27 1.19
C ARG A 268 -14.19 10.81 0.82
N LEU A 269 -15.34 10.14 0.85
CA LEU A 269 -15.48 8.82 0.25
C LEU A 269 -15.33 8.89 -1.28
N LEU A 270 -14.94 7.78 -1.90
CA LEU A 270 -14.91 7.69 -3.35
C LEU A 270 -16.34 7.78 -3.92
N ALA A 271 -16.53 8.46 -5.04
CA ALA A 271 -17.83 8.50 -5.73
C ALA A 271 -18.05 7.29 -6.68
N HIS A 272 -17.08 6.38 -6.72
CA HIS A 272 -16.97 5.25 -7.64
C HIS A 272 -16.25 4.09 -6.94
N PRO A 273 -16.29 2.87 -7.50
CA PRO A 273 -15.37 1.82 -7.08
C PRO A 273 -13.91 2.29 -7.19
N PRO A 274 -13.02 1.86 -6.30
CA PRO A 274 -11.61 2.23 -6.35
C PRO A 274 -10.98 1.69 -7.63
N VAL A 275 -10.12 2.51 -8.21
CA VAL A 275 -9.17 2.09 -9.23
C VAL A 275 -8.10 1.20 -8.58
N ILE A 276 -7.48 0.31 -9.36
CA ILE A 276 -6.37 -0.54 -8.89
C ILE A 276 -5.13 -0.28 -9.72
N THR A 277 -4.01 0.11 -9.09
CA THR A 277 -2.69 0.05 -9.72
C THR A 277 -2.06 -1.31 -9.45
N VAL A 278 -1.35 -1.81 -10.46
CA VAL A 278 -0.72 -3.12 -10.45
C VAL A 278 0.72 -2.95 -10.91
N ALA A 279 1.66 -3.49 -10.15
CA ALA A 279 3.06 -3.50 -10.52
C ALA A 279 3.78 -4.69 -9.87
N PRO A 280 4.82 -5.25 -10.49
CA PRO A 280 5.65 -6.27 -9.88
C PRO A 280 6.13 -5.88 -8.47
N LEU A 281 6.07 -6.86 -7.56
CA LEU A 281 6.68 -6.77 -6.24
C LEU A 281 8.20 -6.65 -6.42
N TYR A 282 8.80 -5.81 -5.57
CA TYR A 282 10.23 -5.59 -5.46
C TYR A 282 11.10 -6.81 -5.83
N HIS A 283 12.00 -6.64 -6.80
CA HIS A 283 13.07 -7.59 -7.06
C HIS A 283 14.33 -7.12 -6.32
N ALA A 284 14.71 -7.86 -5.27
CA ALA A 284 15.89 -7.58 -4.43
C ALA A 284 17.24 -7.52 -5.18
N ASP A 285 17.28 -7.92 -6.45
CA ASP A 285 18.48 -7.86 -7.29
C ASP A 285 18.43 -6.68 -8.28
N CYS A 286 18.02 -5.52 -7.77
CA CYS A 286 17.98 -4.26 -8.50
C CYS A 286 19.36 -3.60 -8.69
N SER A 287 20.43 -4.39 -8.62
CA SER A 287 21.81 -3.96 -8.87
C SER A 287 22.06 -3.56 -10.33
N ASP A 288 21.14 -3.89 -11.22
CA ASP A 288 21.14 -3.52 -12.63
C ASP A 288 19.79 -2.88 -12.98
N ALA A 289 19.82 -1.61 -13.41
CA ALA A 289 18.63 -0.84 -13.79
C ALA A 289 17.74 -1.57 -14.80
N SER A 290 18.31 -2.41 -15.67
CA SER A 290 17.55 -3.22 -16.64
C SER A 290 16.70 -4.33 -15.99
N LYS A 291 17.08 -4.79 -14.79
CA LYS A 291 16.32 -5.77 -14.00
C LYS A 291 15.22 -5.12 -13.16
N CYS A 292 15.28 -3.80 -12.94
CA CYS A 292 14.29 -3.03 -12.18
C CYS A 292 13.15 -2.48 -13.04
N GLU A 293 13.28 -2.53 -14.37
CA GLU A 293 12.24 -2.03 -15.27
C GLU A 293 11.00 -2.92 -15.16
N ALA A 294 9.94 -2.36 -14.60
CA ALA A 294 8.67 -3.02 -14.42
C ALA A 294 7.56 -2.19 -15.08
N PRO A 295 6.48 -2.81 -15.59
CA PRO A 295 5.32 -2.05 -16.01
C PRO A 295 4.51 -1.60 -14.78
N VAL A 296 4.05 -0.34 -14.77
CA VAL A 296 2.88 0.06 -13.98
C VAL A 296 1.65 -0.18 -14.84
N GLN A 297 0.68 -0.86 -14.27
CA GLN A 297 -0.57 -1.20 -14.93
C GLN A 297 -1.76 -0.72 -14.09
N LEU A 298 -2.91 -0.63 -14.74
CA LEU A 298 -4.16 -0.12 -14.20
C LEU A 298 -5.29 -1.10 -14.43
N ILE A 299 -6.18 -1.24 -13.46
CA ILE A 299 -7.49 -1.87 -13.60
C ILE A 299 -8.54 -0.83 -13.21
N ASP A 300 -9.35 -0.40 -14.17
CA ASP A 300 -10.54 0.41 -13.92
C ASP A 300 -11.69 -0.52 -13.49
N VAL A 301 -12.14 -0.37 -12.25
CA VAL A 301 -13.22 -1.16 -11.67
C VAL A 301 -14.53 -0.40 -11.86
N LYS A 302 -15.50 -1.03 -12.52
CA LYS A 302 -16.81 -0.42 -12.79
C LYS A 302 -17.91 -1.11 -12.01
N ARG A 303 -18.85 -0.33 -11.51
CA ARG A 303 -20.06 -0.83 -10.87
C ARG A 303 -21.07 -1.22 -11.94
N ILE A 304 -21.62 -2.44 -11.87
CA ILE A 304 -22.71 -2.92 -12.72
C ILE A 304 -23.83 -3.44 -11.82
N GLY A 305 -24.85 -2.60 -11.60
CA GLY A 305 -25.90 -2.88 -10.62
C GLY A 305 -25.32 -3.03 -9.21
N ALA A 306 -25.56 -4.19 -8.60
CA ALA A 306 -25.05 -4.55 -7.27
C ALA A 306 -23.68 -5.27 -7.30
N SER A 307 -23.11 -5.52 -8.48
CA SER A 307 -21.83 -6.22 -8.65
C SER A 307 -20.78 -5.30 -9.30
N LEU A 308 -19.61 -5.85 -9.60
CA LEU A 308 -18.50 -5.15 -10.25
C LEU A 308 -18.14 -5.82 -11.58
N ALA A 309 -17.65 -5.01 -12.51
CA ALA A 309 -16.86 -5.45 -13.64
C ALA A 309 -15.40 -5.06 -13.41
N ILE A 310 -14.53 -6.05 -13.49
CA ILE A 310 -13.07 -5.86 -13.45
C ILE A 310 -12.62 -5.58 -14.87
N GLY A 311 -12.10 -4.37 -15.11
CA GLY A 311 -11.54 -4.00 -16.40
C GLY A 311 -10.32 -4.83 -16.79
N PRO A 312 -9.91 -4.80 -18.07
CA PRO A 312 -8.65 -5.41 -18.48
C PRO A 312 -7.47 -4.67 -17.84
N LEU A 313 -6.35 -5.38 -17.70
CA LEU A 313 -5.09 -4.80 -17.25
C LEU A 313 -4.51 -3.90 -18.35
N ARG A 314 -4.31 -2.61 -18.04
CA ARG A 314 -3.81 -1.60 -18.99
C ARG A 314 -2.45 -1.11 -18.57
N THR A 315 -1.45 -1.19 -19.45
CA THR A 315 -0.13 -0.64 -19.16
C THR A 315 -0.15 0.89 -19.21
N VAL A 316 0.16 1.51 -18.07
CA VAL A 316 0.28 2.96 -17.89
C VAL A 316 1.70 3.41 -18.15
N ALA A 317 2.66 2.67 -17.62
CA ALA A 317 4.08 2.87 -17.85
C ALA A 317 4.71 1.54 -18.21
N GLY A 318 5.40 1.45 -19.35
CA GLY A 318 6.12 0.22 -19.72
C GLY A 318 7.46 0.06 -19.02
N ARG A 319 7.99 1.14 -18.42
CA ARG A 319 9.33 1.24 -17.84
C ARG A 319 9.33 2.13 -16.59
N SER A 320 8.79 1.62 -15.50
CA SER A 320 8.90 2.22 -14.18
C SER A 320 9.94 1.46 -13.35
N LEU A 321 10.30 2.03 -12.21
CA LEU A 321 10.81 1.21 -11.11
C LEU A 321 9.65 0.43 -10.51
N ALA A 322 9.93 -0.75 -9.96
CA ALA A 322 8.93 -1.54 -9.25
C ALA A 322 8.23 -0.66 -8.20
N VAL A 323 6.91 -0.80 -8.08
CA VAL A 323 6.15 -0.08 -7.05
C VAL A 323 6.40 -0.79 -5.72
N SER A 324 7.36 -0.26 -4.99
CA SER A 324 7.58 -0.67 -3.62
C SER A 324 6.43 -0.11 -2.79
N LEU A 325 5.49 -0.96 -2.38
CA LEU A 325 4.50 -0.62 -1.34
C LEU A 325 5.16 -0.55 0.06
N HIS A 326 6.41 -0.08 0.07
CA HIS A 326 7.29 0.01 1.21
C HIS A 326 6.72 0.94 2.28
N SER A 327 7.46 1.02 3.36
CA SER A 327 7.43 1.85 4.57
C SER A 327 6.89 3.29 4.53
N GLY A 328 5.71 3.51 3.98
CA GLY A 328 5.05 4.82 3.86
C GLY A 328 4.33 5.03 2.53
N GLY A 329 4.61 4.17 1.53
CA GLY A 329 4.03 4.21 0.19
C GLY A 329 2.51 4.36 0.23
N GLY A 330 2.07 5.59 -0.03
CA GLY A 330 0.67 5.99 -0.05
C GLY A 330 0.03 5.80 -1.41
N ASN A 331 -0.98 6.61 -1.68
CA ASN A 331 -1.74 6.51 -2.92
C ASN A 331 -0.93 7.06 -4.10
N MET A 332 -0.70 6.27 -5.15
CA MET A 332 0.01 6.73 -6.37
C MET A 332 -0.92 7.25 -7.45
N MET A 333 -2.23 7.15 -7.21
CA MET A 333 -3.26 7.50 -8.18
C MET A 333 -4.47 8.13 -7.50
N VAL A 334 -5.14 9.04 -8.17
CA VAL A 334 -6.45 9.53 -7.70
C VAL A 334 -7.38 9.69 -8.90
N ARG A 335 -8.65 9.39 -8.70
CA ARG A 335 -9.68 9.58 -9.71
C ARG A 335 -10.51 10.82 -9.41
N ASP A 336 -10.79 11.53 -10.49
CA ASP A 336 -11.62 12.73 -10.51
C ASP A 336 -12.57 12.64 -11.71
N GLY A 337 -13.80 12.21 -11.45
CA GLY A 337 -14.79 11.93 -12.48
C GLY A 337 -14.30 10.87 -13.48
N ALA A 338 -14.11 11.30 -14.73
CA ALA A 338 -13.64 10.44 -15.82
C ALA A 338 -12.13 10.30 -15.90
N LYS A 339 -11.35 11.09 -15.15
CA LYS A 339 -9.89 11.14 -15.19
C LYS A 339 -9.27 10.36 -14.04
N ILE A 340 -8.26 9.56 -14.33
CA ILE A 340 -7.42 8.90 -13.32
C ILE A 340 -6.00 9.45 -13.48
N TYR A 341 -5.57 10.21 -12.48
CA TYR A 341 -4.21 10.74 -12.38
C TYR A 341 -3.31 9.66 -11.79
N ILE A 342 -2.14 9.44 -12.38
CA ILE A 342 -1.20 8.39 -11.96
C ILE A 342 0.20 8.96 -11.98
N ALA A 343 0.92 8.87 -10.86
CA ALA A 343 2.35 9.18 -10.78
C ALA A 343 3.17 7.92 -10.54
N TYR A 344 4.40 7.87 -11.07
CA TYR A 344 5.30 6.73 -10.88
C TYR A 344 6.77 7.14 -10.99
N ALA A 345 7.63 6.36 -10.32
CA ALA A 345 9.07 6.40 -10.49
C ALA A 345 9.46 5.77 -11.83
N GLY A 346 10.12 6.52 -12.71
CA GLY A 346 10.60 6.01 -14.00
C GLY A 346 11.95 5.34 -13.89
N SER A 347 12.23 4.39 -14.79
CA SER A 347 13.55 3.75 -14.88
C SER A 347 14.53 4.47 -15.80
N ARG A 348 14.11 5.58 -16.43
CA ARG A 348 14.91 6.34 -17.40
C ARG A 348 14.59 7.82 -17.30
N PHE A 349 15.55 8.67 -17.65
CA PHE A 349 15.33 10.10 -17.86
C PHE A 349 14.81 10.35 -19.29
N PRO A 350 14.00 11.41 -19.53
CA PRO A 350 13.61 11.73 -20.89
C PRO A 350 14.84 12.14 -21.70
N GLN A 351 14.83 11.88 -23.01
CA GLN A 351 15.96 12.18 -23.89
C GLN A 351 16.29 13.68 -23.92
N SER A 352 15.27 14.54 -23.78
CA SER A 352 15.43 15.99 -23.65
C SER A 352 16.10 16.42 -22.33
N ALA A 353 16.06 15.59 -21.29
CA ALA A 353 16.85 15.77 -20.06
C ALA A 353 18.20 15.03 -20.15
N SER A 354 18.69 14.76 -21.36
CA SER A 354 20.02 14.20 -21.61
C SER A 354 21.04 15.30 -21.90
N PRO A 355 22.01 15.57 -20.99
CA PRO A 355 23.05 16.56 -21.21
C PRO A 355 23.93 16.12 -22.37
N THR A 356 24.27 17.07 -23.23
CA THR A 356 25.06 16.84 -24.44
C THR A 356 26.58 16.93 -24.22
N THR A 357 27.08 17.35 -23.05
CA THR A 357 28.53 17.47 -22.80
C THR A 357 28.85 17.44 -21.31
N LEU A 358 29.75 16.55 -20.88
CA LEU A 358 30.51 16.51 -19.62
C LEU A 358 29.88 16.90 -18.26
N ASP A 359 28.55 17.07 -18.16
CA ASP A 359 27.73 16.86 -16.95
C ASP A 359 27.55 15.36 -16.64
N SER A 360 28.43 14.53 -17.18
CA SER A 360 28.55 13.08 -17.04
C SER A 360 29.02 12.63 -15.65
N VAL A 361 29.22 13.56 -14.71
CA VAL A 361 29.42 13.27 -13.28
C VAL A 361 28.07 13.38 -12.57
N VAL A 362 27.29 12.33 -12.82
CA VAL A 362 26.16 11.83 -12.01
C VAL A 362 24.85 12.63 -12.07
N LYS A 363 23.96 12.25 -12.99
CA LYS A 363 22.52 12.45 -12.84
C LYS A 363 21.99 11.65 -11.64
N ARG A 364 22.16 12.17 -10.43
CA ARG A 364 21.72 11.50 -9.19
C ARG A 364 20.19 11.55 -9.08
N GLY A 365 19.60 10.45 -8.60
CA GLY A 365 18.20 10.35 -8.20
C GLY A 365 17.29 9.61 -9.18
N THR A 366 16.08 9.35 -8.74
CA THR A 366 15.02 8.67 -9.50
C THR A 366 14.19 9.70 -10.27
N PRO A 367 14.01 9.58 -11.60
CA PRO A 367 13.09 10.43 -12.35
C PRO A 367 11.64 10.06 -12.05
N PHE A 368 10.77 11.05 -11.99
CA PHE A 368 9.33 10.86 -11.78
C PHE A 368 8.54 11.28 -13.00
N TYR A 369 7.45 10.56 -13.22
CA TYR A 369 6.53 10.84 -14.30
C TYR A 369 5.10 10.78 -13.79
N ALA A 370 4.20 11.49 -14.48
CA ALA A 370 2.78 11.32 -14.30
C ALA A 370 2.04 11.31 -15.62
N THR A 371 0.87 10.70 -15.63
CA THR A 371 -0.03 10.60 -16.79
C THR A 371 -1.49 10.63 -16.32
N VAL A 372 -2.40 10.88 -17.25
CA VAL A 372 -3.84 10.87 -17.04
C VAL A 372 -4.45 9.78 -17.92
N TYR A 373 -5.23 8.89 -17.30
CA TYR A 373 -6.05 7.92 -18.01
C TYR A 373 -7.50 8.39 -18.04
N HIS A 374 -8.08 8.46 -19.24
CA HIS A 374 -9.44 8.90 -19.49
C HIS A 374 -10.36 7.68 -19.59
N THR A 375 -11.20 7.45 -18.56
CA THR A 375 -12.01 6.23 -18.39
C THR A 375 -13.20 6.10 -19.34
N ASP A 376 -13.60 7.20 -19.96
CA ASP A 376 -14.67 7.32 -20.95
C ASP A 376 -14.20 6.89 -22.36
N THR A 377 -13.02 7.33 -22.76
CA THR A 377 -12.41 7.03 -24.07
C THR A 377 -11.45 5.84 -24.01
N GLY A 378 -10.98 5.49 -22.81
CA GLY A 378 -9.93 4.51 -22.59
C GLY A 378 -8.54 4.96 -23.06
N GLN A 379 -8.35 6.26 -23.31
CA GLN A 379 -7.09 6.84 -23.75
C GLN A 379 -6.17 7.16 -22.57
N LEU A 380 -4.86 7.11 -22.83
CA LEU A 380 -3.81 7.45 -21.86
C LEU A 380 -2.97 8.58 -22.44
N ASP A 381 -2.82 9.66 -21.67
CA ASP A 381 -1.99 10.79 -22.07
C ASP A 381 -0.49 10.42 -22.08
N PRO A 382 0.33 11.06 -22.92
CA PRO A 382 1.77 10.90 -22.86
C PRO A 382 2.31 11.22 -21.45
N PRO A 383 3.30 10.46 -20.95
CA PRO A 383 3.91 10.76 -19.65
C PRO A 383 4.55 12.15 -19.60
N THR A 384 4.24 12.90 -18.54
CA THR A 384 4.88 14.16 -18.20
C THR A 384 6.03 13.89 -17.22
N TYR A 385 7.23 14.39 -17.51
CA TYR A 385 8.34 14.37 -16.56
C TYR A 385 8.14 15.42 -15.45
N LEU A 386 8.25 15.00 -14.20
CA LEU A 386 7.95 15.83 -13.02
C LEU A 386 9.20 16.34 -12.30
N GLY A 387 10.37 15.82 -12.67
CA GLY A 387 11.62 16.04 -11.95
C GLY A 387 12.19 14.75 -11.39
N ARG A 388 13.07 14.88 -10.40
CA ARG A 388 13.79 13.78 -9.76
C ARG A 388 14.08 14.08 -8.30
N THR A 389 14.31 13.04 -7.50
CA THR A 389 14.71 13.10 -6.08
C THR A 389 15.63 11.91 -5.73
N GLY A 390 16.28 11.95 -4.56
CA GLY A 390 16.85 10.78 -3.87
C GLY A 390 18.35 10.58 -3.97
N ALA A 391 18.86 9.56 -3.25
CA ALA A 391 20.24 9.09 -3.35
C ALA A 391 20.36 7.54 -3.45
N GLY A 392 20.62 7.02 -4.66
CA GLY A 392 20.84 5.58 -4.92
C GLY A 392 22.15 5.00 -4.36
N TYR A 393 22.09 3.78 -3.82
CA TYR A 393 23.18 3.03 -3.16
C TYR A 393 24.25 2.52 -4.14
N VAL A 394 25.55 2.77 -3.89
CA VAL A 394 26.63 1.91 -4.40
C VAL A 394 27.75 1.75 -3.38
N ARG A 395 28.27 0.52 -3.26
CA ARG A 395 29.50 0.20 -2.50
C ARG A 395 30.71 0.94 -3.07
N ARG A 396 31.42 1.70 -2.23
CA ARG A 396 32.75 2.26 -2.56
C ARG A 396 33.82 1.16 -2.64
N ASN A 397 34.90 1.50 -3.34
CA ASN A 397 36.08 0.65 -3.58
C ASN A 397 36.70 0.09 -2.27
N PRO A 398 37.33 -1.10 -2.32
CA PRO A 398 37.74 -1.89 -1.14
C PRO A 398 38.92 -1.33 -0.29
N GLY A 399 39.06 -0.01 -0.11
CA GLY A 399 40.23 0.57 0.57
C GLY A 399 40.03 1.88 1.35
N ASP A 400 38.84 2.47 1.37
CA ASP A 400 38.59 3.74 2.06
C ASP A 400 37.67 3.51 3.28
N SER A 401 38.27 3.47 4.48
CA SER A 401 37.62 3.04 5.73
C SER A 401 36.97 4.16 6.53
N ARG A 402 36.97 5.42 6.04
CA ARG A 402 36.62 6.59 6.87
C ARG A 402 35.33 7.31 6.48
N SER A 403 34.57 6.81 5.53
CA SER A 403 33.27 7.40 5.17
C SER A 403 32.27 6.30 4.75
N PRO A 404 31.28 5.96 5.59
CA PRO A 404 30.52 4.71 5.42
C PRO A 404 29.50 4.71 4.27
N PHE A 405 29.16 5.83 3.61
CA PHE A 405 28.16 5.84 2.53
C PHE A 405 28.43 6.95 1.50
N VAL A 406 28.80 6.61 0.26
CA VAL A 406 28.88 7.56 -0.86
C VAL A 406 28.02 7.04 -2.03
N HIS A 407 26.95 7.77 -2.33
CA HIS A 407 25.88 7.42 -3.29
C HIS A 407 26.30 7.67 -4.75
N ASN A 408 26.13 6.69 -5.64
CA ASN A 408 26.49 6.82 -7.07
C ASN A 408 25.35 7.30 -7.97
N GLY A 409 24.23 7.78 -7.42
CA GLY A 409 23.19 8.39 -8.24
C GLY A 409 22.36 7.42 -9.07
N GLU A 410 22.25 6.19 -8.64
CA GLU A 410 21.43 5.18 -9.28
C GLU A 410 19.94 5.40 -9.01
N LEU A 411 19.12 4.78 -9.85
CA LEU A 411 17.68 4.68 -9.67
C LEU A 411 17.40 3.94 -8.36
N ASP A 412 16.53 4.51 -7.53
CA ASP A 412 16.16 3.95 -6.25
C ASP A 412 14.64 3.77 -6.18
N ASP A 413 14.20 2.54 -5.92
CA ASP A 413 12.79 2.15 -5.83
C ASP A 413 12.15 2.56 -4.50
N HIS A 414 12.91 3.10 -3.55
CA HIS A 414 12.39 3.73 -2.34
C HIS A 414 11.78 5.11 -2.64
N ASN A 415 12.20 5.71 -3.77
CA ASN A 415 11.72 7.00 -4.26
C ASN A 415 10.36 6.84 -4.94
N GLN A 416 9.32 6.50 -4.19
CA GLN A 416 7.95 6.35 -4.69
C GLN A 416 7.15 7.64 -4.52
N PRO A 417 6.34 8.04 -5.51
CA PRO A 417 5.47 9.20 -5.37
C PRO A 417 4.23 8.87 -4.53
N VAL A 418 3.64 9.90 -3.91
CA VAL A 418 2.29 9.82 -3.34
C VAL A 418 1.47 11.04 -3.73
N MET A 419 0.19 10.82 -4.02
CA MET A 419 -0.72 11.78 -4.61
C MET A 419 -2.03 11.81 -3.84
N VAL A 420 -2.61 13.01 -3.68
CA VAL A 420 -3.97 13.20 -3.16
C VAL A 420 -4.71 14.27 -3.95
N LEU A 421 -6.04 14.18 -3.98
CA LEU A 421 -6.93 15.21 -4.50
C LEU A 421 -7.52 16.01 -3.33
N ASP A 422 -7.42 17.33 -3.36
CA ASP A 422 -8.05 18.18 -2.34
C ASP A 422 -9.57 18.35 -2.60
N ARG A 423 -10.22 19.12 -1.72
CA ARG A 423 -11.68 19.35 -1.83
C ARG A 423 -12.10 20.21 -3.02
N LYS A 424 -11.17 20.97 -3.61
CA LYS A 424 -11.36 21.87 -4.74
C LYS A 424 -10.99 21.21 -6.07
N GLY A 425 -10.38 20.03 -6.03
CA GLY A 425 -9.93 19.28 -7.20
C GLY A 425 -8.47 19.54 -7.58
N TYR A 426 -7.66 20.23 -6.76
CA TYR A 426 -6.23 20.30 -7.02
C TYR A 426 -5.58 18.95 -6.77
N VAL A 427 -4.63 18.60 -7.63
CA VAL A 427 -3.79 17.41 -7.47
C VAL A 427 -2.56 17.83 -6.69
N HIS A 428 -2.34 17.20 -5.54
CA HIS A 428 -1.17 17.35 -4.70
C HIS A 428 -0.31 16.11 -4.85
N LEU A 429 1.00 16.29 -5.04
CA LEU A 429 1.94 15.23 -5.29
C LEU A 429 3.20 15.45 -4.47
N MET A 430 3.67 14.40 -3.79
CA MET A 430 4.98 14.35 -3.18
C MET A 430 5.84 13.36 -3.95
N LEU A 431 6.94 13.82 -4.52
CA LEU A 431 7.99 12.96 -5.05
C LEU A 431 8.81 12.47 -3.86
N GLY A 432 8.66 11.19 -3.51
CA GLY A 432 9.37 10.58 -2.39
C GLY A 432 10.88 10.53 -2.62
N ALA A 433 11.64 10.29 -1.56
CA ALA A 433 13.08 10.21 -1.60
C ALA A 433 13.56 9.03 -0.74
N HIS A 434 14.88 8.82 -0.67
CA HIS A 434 15.49 7.82 0.20
C HIS A 434 16.66 8.45 0.94
N ASN A 435 16.39 8.81 2.21
CA ASN A 435 17.29 9.57 3.06
C ASN A 435 17.78 10.86 2.36
N ASP A 436 16.87 11.53 1.65
CA ASP A 436 17.16 12.75 0.91
C ASP A 436 15.91 13.65 0.84
N THR A 437 16.07 14.81 0.23
CA THR A 437 15.06 15.85 0.08
C THR A 437 13.92 15.35 -0.80
N MET A 438 12.69 15.43 -0.29
CA MET A 438 11.48 15.16 -1.08
C MET A 438 11.10 16.41 -1.87
N ARG A 439 10.17 16.28 -2.82
CA ARG A 439 9.69 17.43 -3.61
C ARG A 439 8.17 17.46 -3.65
N TYR A 440 7.60 18.59 -3.26
CA TYR A 440 6.16 18.82 -3.25
C TYR A 440 5.72 19.60 -4.48
N LEU A 441 4.64 19.14 -5.09
CA LEU A 441 4.03 19.68 -6.28
C LEU A 441 2.53 19.87 -6.05
N ARG A 442 1.95 20.99 -6.51
CA ARG A 442 0.50 21.22 -6.57
C ARG A 442 0.08 21.71 -7.96
N SER A 443 -0.95 21.12 -8.55
CA SER A 443 -1.42 21.48 -9.89
C SER A 443 -1.73 22.98 -9.99
N GLU A 444 -1.57 23.55 -11.20
CA GLU A 444 -1.83 24.97 -11.45
C GLU A 444 -3.32 25.32 -11.29
N SER A 445 -4.19 24.42 -11.73
CA SER A 445 -5.65 24.55 -11.68
C SER A 445 -6.29 23.35 -10.98
N PRO A 446 -7.50 23.50 -10.43
CA PRO A 446 -8.30 22.38 -10.00
C PRO A 446 -8.75 21.55 -11.21
N HIS A 447 -9.03 20.27 -10.97
CA HIS A 447 -9.48 19.29 -11.96
C HIS A 447 -8.64 19.34 -13.26
N PRO A 448 -7.30 19.36 -13.18
CA PRO A 448 -6.46 19.70 -14.32
C PRO A 448 -6.63 18.68 -15.46
N ASP A 449 -6.61 19.11 -16.71
CA ASP A 449 -6.69 18.18 -17.85
C ASP A 449 -5.38 17.43 -18.09
N SER A 450 -4.26 17.97 -17.61
CA SER A 450 -2.95 17.30 -17.65
C SER A 450 -2.13 17.65 -16.41
N LEU A 451 -1.12 16.83 -16.11
CA LEU A 451 -0.18 17.06 -15.01
C LEU A 451 1.10 17.76 -15.46
N SER A 452 1.03 18.53 -16.55
CA SER A 452 2.18 19.22 -17.16
C SER A 452 2.56 20.55 -16.50
N ARG A 453 1.69 21.10 -15.65
CA ARG A 453 1.87 22.41 -15.02
C ARG A 453 1.56 22.37 -13.54
N TRP A 454 2.43 23.03 -12.77
CA TRP A 454 2.41 23.05 -11.32
C TRP A 454 2.51 24.49 -10.83
N ALA A 455 1.58 24.92 -9.99
CA ALA A 455 1.64 26.25 -9.36
C ALA A 455 2.64 26.29 -8.21
N ILE A 456 2.87 25.15 -7.56
CA ILE A 456 3.85 25.01 -6.48
C ILE A 456 4.81 23.90 -6.88
N ASP A 457 6.09 24.18 -6.71
CA ASP A 457 7.19 23.27 -6.93
C ASP A 457 8.29 23.59 -5.91
N GLU A 458 8.32 22.84 -4.82
CA GLU A 458 9.14 23.12 -3.65
C GLU A 458 9.90 21.88 -3.19
N ALA A 459 11.18 22.04 -2.90
CA ALA A 459 11.95 21.02 -2.19
C ALA A 459 11.57 21.03 -0.70
N VAL A 460 11.38 19.85 -0.11
CA VAL A 460 10.93 19.69 1.28
C VAL A 460 12.12 19.43 2.18
N GLY A 461 12.39 20.40 3.05
CA GLY A 461 13.56 20.38 3.92
C GLY A 461 14.84 20.86 3.25
N ASP A 462 14.78 21.52 2.10
CA ASP A 462 15.97 22.14 1.50
C ASP A 462 16.46 23.30 2.38
N THR A 463 17.75 23.24 2.75
CA THR A 463 18.44 24.17 3.65
C THR A 463 19.45 25.03 2.90
N THR A 464 19.14 25.42 1.66
CA THR A 464 19.96 26.37 0.88
C THR A 464 20.25 27.69 1.60
N THR A 465 19.61 27.96 2.74
CA THR A 465 19.89 29.08 3.64
C THR A 465 20.59 28.61 4.92
N ASP A 466 21.91 28.83 5.05
CA ASP A 466 22.77 28.99 6.25
C ASP A 466 22.50 28.20 7.56
N ASP A 467 21.61 27.21 7.56
CA ASP A 467 21.19 26.49 8.74
C ASP A 467 22.16 25.33 9.03
N GLN A 468 23.33 25.68 9.55
CA GLN A 468 24.37 24.74 9.98
C GLN A 468 23.83 23.68 10.96
N THR A 469 22.76 23.98 11.72
CA THR A 469 22.16 23.02 12.65
C THR A 469 21.44 21.88 11.93
N CYS A 470 20.93 22.15 10.75
CA CYS A 470 20.21 21.21 9.92
C CYS A 470 21.17 20.22 9.23
N ALA A 471 22.33 20.70 8.78
CA ALA A 471 23.39 19.87 8.19
C ALA A 471 23.95 18.83 9.17
N ALA A 472 24.04 19.17 10.47
CA ALA A 472 24.53 18.25 11.50
C ALA A 472 23.51 17.15 11.87
N THR A 473 22.22 17.35 11.59
CA THR A 473 21.13 16.51 12.12
C THR A 473 20.38 15.71 11.06
N ASN A 474 20.85 15.70 9.79
CA ASN A 474 20.18 15.03 8.66
C ASN A 474 18.71 15.46 8.49
N CYS A 475 18.40 16.72 8.78
CA CYS A 475 17.04 17.25 8.82
C CYS A 475 16.28 17.28 7.47
N HIS A 476 16.98 16.96 6.37
CA HIS A 476 16.47 16.93 5.00
C HIS A 476 16.36 15.50 4.45
N ALA A 477 16.76 14.50 5.23
CA ALA A 477 16.90 13.13 4.77
C ALA A 477 15.60 12.33 4.95
N PHE A 478 14.58 12.56 4.13
CA PHE A 478 13.31 11.87 4.27
C PHE A 478 13.22 10.61 3.41
N SER A 479 12.40 9.67 3.84
CA SER A 479 11.99 8.50 3.06
C SER A 479 10.50 8.23 3.20
N TYR A 480 9.92 7.65 2.15
CA TYR A 480 8.58 7.05 2.18
C TYR A 480 7.45 7.98 2.67
N PRO A 481 7.13 9.04 1.92
CA PRO A 481 6.05 9.93 2.29
C PRO A 481 4.69 9.20 2.28
N ALA A 482 3.88 9.45 3.30
CA ALA A 482 2.42 9.39 3.24
C ALA A 482 1.90 10.84 3.18
N LEU A 483 0.81 11.08 2.45
CA LEU A 483 0.32 12.42 2.12
C LEU A 483 -1.20 12.48 2.30
N GLU A 484 -1.69 13.54 2.93
CA GLU A 484 -3.11 13.92 3.00
C GLU A 484 -3.26 15.43 2.85
N VAL A 485 -4.44 15.89 2.43
CA VAL A 485 -4.82 17.31 2.46
C VAL A 485 -6.14 17.44 3.19
N ASP A 486 -6.23 18.29 4.20
CA ASP A 486 -7.44 18.42 5.01
C ASP A 486 -8.51 19.34 4.40
N GLY A 487 -9.55 19.64 5.19
CA GLY A 487 -10.64 20.51 4.76
C GLY A 487 -10.29 21.99 4.62
N ASP A 488 -9.16 22.41 5.18
CA ASP A 488 -8.64 23.78 5.21
C ASP A 488 -7.45 23.96 4.24
N ASP A 489 -7.30 23.03 3.29
CA ASP A 489 -6.21 22.94 2.32
C ASP A 489 -4.81 22.85 2.98
N VAL A 490 -4.73 22.31 4.19
CA VAL A 490 -3.47 22.03 4.86
C VAL A 490 -2.92 20.70 4.35
N VAL A 491 -1.68 20.71 3.90
CA VAL A 491 -0.97 19.51 3.45
C VAL A 491 -0.30 18.87 4.66
N HIS A 492 -0.56 17.59 4.86
CA HIS A 492 0.00 16.77 5.91
C HIS A 492 0.88 15.68 5.31
N VAL A 493 2.10 15.55 5.82
CA VAL A 493 3.05 14.53 5.38
C VAL A 493 3.57 13.78 6.59
N VAL A 494 3.58 12.45 6.51
CA VAL A 494 4.34 11.62 7.45
C VAL A 494 5.41 10.87 6.67
N ALA A 495 6.64 10.93 7.17
CA ALA A 495 7.79 10.32 6.53
C ALA A 495 8.70 9.67 7.57
N ARG A 496 9.65 8.87 7.07
CA ARG A 496 10.76 8.35 7.87
C ARG A 496 11.97 9.27 7.72
N MET A 497 12.71 9.52 8.79
CA MET A 497 13.91 10.36 8.78
C MET A 497 15.00 9.79 9.70
N PRO A 498 16.22 9.49 9.21
CA PRO A 498 17.32 9.11 10.07
C PRO A 498 17.78 10.30 10.91
N ASP A 499 18.17 10.06 12.15
CA ASP A 499 18.92 11.04 12.94
C ASP A 499 20.44 10.82 12.84
N GLN A 500 21.19 11.59 13.63
CA GLN A 500 22.66 11.52 13.70
C GLN A 500 23.21 10.18 14.24
N TYR A 501 22.36 9.33 14.82
CA TYR A 501 22.70 8.00 15.34
C TYR A 501 22.17 6.88 14.44
N ALA A 502 21.80 7.20 13.20
CA ALA A 502 21.19 6.26 12.26
C ALA A 502 19.88 5.62 12.75
N ARG A 503 19.19 6.24 13.71
CA ARG A 503 17.83 5.82 14.07
C ARG A 503 16.83 6.45 13.15
N TYR A 504 15.97 5.61 12.59
CA TYR A 504 15.02 6.01 11.58
C TYR A 504 13.70 6.42 12.23
N ASN A 505 13.57 7.69 12.59
CA ASN A 505 12.40 8.26 13.25
C ASN A 505 11.18 8.32 12.31
N LEU A 506 9.98 8.27 12.88
CA LEU A 506 8.76 8.69 12.21
C LEU A 506 8.55 10.18 12.46
N VAL A 507 8.38 10.97 11.40
CA VAL A 507 8.25 12.43 11.48
C VAL A 507 7.03 12.94 10.73
N TYR A 508 6.50 14.08 11.18
CA TYR A 508 5.37 14.79 10.60
C TYR A 508 5.83 16.13 10.02
N LEU A 509 5.32 16.49 8.84
CA LEU A 509 5.50 17.79 8.21
C LEU A 509 4.14 18.35 7.83
N GLN A 510 4.02 19.67 7.89
CA GLN A 510 2.77 20.38 7.59
C GLN A 510 3.04 21.56 6.69
N ARG A 511 2.25 21.75 5.63
CA ARG A 511 2.30 22.94 4.78
C ARG A 511 0.94 23.63 4.79
N THR A 512 0.93 24.91 5.17
CA THR A 512 -0.23 25.79 5.06
C THR A 512 -0.08 26.70 3.85
N SER A 513 -1.03 27.59 3.58
CA SER A 513 -0.86 28.61 2.53
C SER A 513 0.37 29.50 2.72
N ALA A 514 0.85 29.67 3.95
CA ALA A 514 2.05 30.46 4.29
C ALA A 514 3.38 29.71 4.04
N GLY A 515 3.33 28.42 3.69
CA GLY A 515 4.51 27.58 3.49
C GLY A 515 4.60 26.43 4.49
N TRP A 516 5.77 25.79 4.55
CA TRP A 516 6.05 24.69 5.47
C TRP A 516 6.18 25.21 6.91
N THR A 517 5.49 24.53 7.82
CA THR A 517 5.43 24.87 9.24
C THR A 517 6.75 24.52 9.91
N ARG A 518 7.20 25.41 10.80
CA ARG A 518 8.33 25.15 11.69
C ARG A 518 7.81 24.73 13.06
N PHE A 519 8.42 23.70 13.64
CA PHE A 519 8.06 23.13 14.93
C PHE A 519 9.22 23.29 15.91
N ASP A 520 8.91 23.74 17.11
CA ASP A 520 9.90 23.71 18.19
C ASP A 520 9.98 22.31 18.77
N GLN A 521 11.18 21.72 18.73
CA GLN A 521 11.41 20.41 19.31
C GLN A 521 12.26 20.51 20.58
N PRO A 522 11.72 20.10 21.74
CA PRO A 522 12.51 20.05 22.97
C PRO A 522 13.65 19.02 22.85
N PRO A 523 14.70 19.14 23.67
CA PRO A 523 15.74 18.12 23.73
C PRO A 523 15.15 16.79 24.23
N ILE A 524 15.59 15.68 23.65
CA ILE A 524 15.17 14.32 24.06
C ILE A 524 16.42 13.50 24.33
N ALA A 525 16.72 13.25 25.61
CA ALA A 525 17.85 12.45 26.10
C ALA A 525 19.20 12.68 25.38
N HIS A 526 19.40 12.06 24.22
CA HIS A 526 20.59 12.08 23.37
C HIS A 526 20.47 12.98 22.12
N LEU A 527 19.30 13.58 21.84
CA LEU A 527 19.10 14.54 20.75
C LEU A 527 19.03 15.97 21.32
N PRO A 528 19.80 16.93 20.76
CA PRO A 528 19.68 18.32 21.15
C PRO A 528 18.30 18.88 20.77
N ALA A 529 17.93 19.99 21.41
CA ALA A 529 16.78 20.78 20.99
C ALA A 529 16.94 21.19 19.53
N ASN A 530 15.85 21.20 18.78
CA ASN A 530 15.83 21.68 17.40
C ASN A 530 14.71 22.72 17.26
N PRO A 531 14.96 23.98 17.64
CA PRO A 531 13.98 25.04 17.49
C PRO A 531 13.71 25.28 16.00
N ALA A 532 12.45 25.54 15.65
CA ALA A 532 12.03 25.76 14.28
C ALA A 532 12.41 24.67 13.26
N ALA A 533 12.39 23.38 13.65
CA ALA A 533 12.56 22.26 12.73
C ALA A 533 11.43 22.23 11.67
N TRP A 534 11.72 21.85 10.42
CA TRP A 534 10.70 21.68 9.36
C TRP A 534 9.74 20.50 9.59
N PHE A 535 10.00 19.71 10.61
CA PHE A 535 9.26 18.51 10.95
C PHE A 535 8.99 18.48 12.45
N GLN A 536 8.09 17.61 12.86
CA GLN A 536 7.85 17.21 14.25
C GLN A 536 8.18 15.73 14.38
N ARG A 537 8.97 15.34 15.39
CA ARG A 537 9.21 13.92 15.69
C ARG A 537 7.93 13.31 16.28
N LEU A 538 7.45 12.23 15.67
CA LEU A 538 6.31 11.45 16.16
C LEU A 538 6.80 10.29 17.02
N ILE A 539 7.58 9.38 16.42
CA ILE A 539 8.10 8.17 17.06
C ILE A 539 9.62 8.10 16.92
N ILE A 540 10.32 7.87 18.02
CA ILE A 540 11.76 7.60 18.07
C ILE A 540 11.96 6.14 18.45
N PRO A 541 12.52 5.30 17.56
CA PRO A 541 12.83 3.92 17.91
C PRO A 541 14.04 3.86 18.85
N ASP A 542 14.11 2.81 19.67
CA ASP A 542 15.23 2.53 20.57
C ASP A 542 16.44 1.93 19.83
N HIS A 543 16.17 1.30 18.69
CA HIS A 543 17.17 0.57 17.92
C HIS A 543 18.00 1.48 17.02
N GLU A 544 19.33 1.41 17.18
CA GLU A 544 20.35 2.26 16.54
C GLU A 544 20.80 1.79 15.15
N LEU A 545 20.38 0.60 14.71
CA LEU A 545 20.67 0.11 13.36
C LEU A 545 19.45 0.29 12.45
N TYR A 546 19.54 -0.26 11.24
CA TYR A 546 18.50 -0.07 10.25
C TYR A 546 17.13 -0.54 10.77
N GLY A 547 16.14 0.33 10.63
CA GLY A 547 14.77 0.02 10.95
C GLY A 547 13.83 0.78 10.05
N VAL A 548 12.60 0.28 10.00
CA VAL A 548 11.65 0.80 9.03
C VAL A 548 10.24 0.89 9.61
N PHE A 549 9.63 2.07 9.43
CA PHE A 549 8.23 2.30 9.77
C PHE A 549 7.35 1.98 8.58
N TYR A 550 6.34 1.12 8.75
CA TYR A 550 5.24 1.02 7.79
C TYR A 550 4.12 1.90 8.30
N HIS A 551 3.91 3.05 7.67
CA HIS A 551 2.87 4.00 8.07
C HIS A 551 1.93 4.35 6.93
N ARG A 552 0.72 4.77 7.31
CA ARG A 552 -0.34 5.20 6.41
C ARG A 552 -1.16 6.29 7.10
N MET A 553 -1.67 7.21 6.29
CA MET A 553 -2.51 8.30 6.74
C MET A 553 -3.95 8.05 6.33
N SER A 554 -4.88 8.61 7.08
CA SER A 554 -6.29 8.67 6.72
C SER A 554 -6.93 9.89 7.36
N LEU A 555 -7.85 10.53 6.65
CA LEU A 555 -8.60 11.68 7.15
C LEU A 555 -10.06 11.30 7.45
N ARG A 556 -10.54 11.64 8.63
CA ARG A 556 -11.98 11.57 8.95
C ARG A 556 -12.71 12.72 8.23
N PRO A 557 -14.01 12.59 7.88
CA PRO A 557 -14.73 13.66 7.18
C PRO A 557 -14.75 15.03 7.88
N ASP A 558 -14.56 15.06 9.19
CA ASP A 558 -14.47 16.28 10.00
C ASP A 558 -13.09 16.93 10.02
N GLY A 559 -12.11 16.36 9.32
CA GLY A 559 -10.73 16.87 9.25
C GLY A 559 -9.77 16.25 10.26
N THR A 560 -10.23 15.36 11.16
CA THR A 560 -9.32 14.66 12.08
C THR A 560 -8.36 13.78 11.30
N LEU A 561 -7.06 14.00 11.46
CA LEU A 561 -6.02 13.24 10.80
C LEU A 561 -5.55 12.07 11.67
N TRP A 562 -5.34 10.91 11.03
CA TRP A 562 -4.92 9.68 11.69
C TRP A 562 -3.69 9.11 11.01
N VAL A 563 -2.77 8.56 11.81
CA VAL A 563 -1.56 7.89 11.33
C VAL A 563 -1.50 6.51 11.95
N ASN A 564 -1.70 5.49 11.14
CA ASN A 564 -1.32 4.15 11.53
C ASN A 564 0.17 3.95 11.24
N TYR A 565 0.87 3.26 12.13
CA TYR A 565 2.21 2.79 11.86
C TYR A 565 2.45 1.42 12.48
N SER A 566 3.50 0.74 12.02
CA SER A 566 4.15 -0.38 12.69
C SER A 566 5.65 -0.27 12.45
N TYR A 567 6.47 -0.70 13.40
CA TYR A 567 7.92 -0.65 13.26
C TYR A 567 8.48 -2.05 13.00
N ASN A 568 9.43 -2.16 12.08
CA ASN A 568 10.18 -3.37 11.84
C ASN A 568 11.66 -3.09 12.13
N PHE A 569 12.19 -3.82 13.11
CA PHE A 569 13.60 -3.80 13.46
C PHE A 569 14.37 -4.66 12.44
N ASP A 570 15.52 -4.20 11.99
CA ASP A 570 16.37 -4.92 11.04
C ASP A 570 17.85 -4.79 11.43
N GLN A 571 18.75 -5.52 10.77
CA GLN A 571 20.19 -5.47 11.03
C GLN A 571 20.61 -5.65 12.51
N PHE A 572 19.96 -6.52 13.27
CA PHE A 572 20.29 -6.78 14.68
C PHE A 572 21.75 -7.23 14.88
N THR A 573 22.37 -6.80 15.98
CA THR A 573 23.53 -7.51 16.54
C THR A 573 23.12 -8.92 17.02
N PRO A 574 24.06 -9.88 17.18
CA PRO A 574 23.73 -11.21 17.69
C PRO A 574 23.06 -11.20 19.06
N GLU A 575 23.44 -10.28 19.94
CA GLU A 575 22.87 -10.07 21.27
C GLU A 575 21.44 -9.53 21.19
N GLU A 576 21.26 -8.45 20.42
CA GLU A 576 19.95 -7.85 20.15
C GLU A 576 18.97 -8.88 19.55
N TRP A 577 19.43 -9.69 18.58
CA TRP A 577 18.61 -10.74 17.99
C TRP A 577 18.18 -11.78 19.02
N ARG A 578 19.09 -12.18 19.92
CA ARG A 578 18.78 -13.13 21.00
C ARG A 578 17.71 -12.56 21.93
N GLU A 579 17.83 -11.29 22.31
CA GLU A 579 16.88 -10.58 23.15
C GLU A 579 15.52 -10.40 22.47
N PHE A 580 15.51 -9.91 21.23
CA PHE A 580 14.31 -9.73 20.42
C PHE A 580 13.53 -11.04 20.28
N ARG A 581 14.22 -12.15 19.94
CA ARG A 581 13.60 -13.47 19.85
C ARG A 581 13.03 -13.96 21.18
N ALA A 582 13.78 -13.80 22.27
CA ALA A 582 13.33 -14.20 23.59
C ALA A 582 12.05 -13.44 23.99
N ARG A 583 11.99 -12.15 23.66
CA ARG A 583 10.83 -11.28 23.94
C ARG A 583 9.58 -11.66 23.14
N TYR A 584 9.74 -11.91 21.85
CA TYR A 584 8.61 -12.17 20.93
C TYR A 584 8.35 -13.66 20.66
N ASN A 585 9.01 -14.55 21.41
CA ASN A 585 8.91 -16.01 21.28
C ASN A 585 9.10 -16.49 19.83
N ILE A 586 10.08 -15.92 19.13
CA ILE A 586 10.38 -16.25 17.74
C ILE A 586 11.25 -17.52 17.75
N PRO A 587 10.89 -18.56 16.96
CA PRO A 587 11.69 -19.78 16.86
C PRO A 587 13.15 -19.53 16.50
N ASP A 588 14.03 -20.48 16.81
CA ASP A 588 15.43 -20.41 16.42
C ASP A 588 15.58 -20.62 14.91
N VAL A 589 15.46 -19.52 14.16
CA VAL A 589 15.76 -19.46 12.72
C VAL A 589 17.20 -19.04 12.53
N ALA A 590 17.94 -19.81 11.74
CA ALA A 590 19.33 -19.49 11.41
C ALA A 590 19.39 -18.10 10.76
N PRO A 591 20.24 -17.19 11.25
CA PRO A 591 20.41 -15.89 10.62
C PRO A 591 20.91 -16.08 9.19
N TYR A 592 20.44 -15.24 8.27
CA TYR A 592 20.83 -15.33 6.86
C TYR A 592 22.33 -15.02 6.72
N SER A 593 23.08 -15.89 6.05
CA SER A 593 24.56 -15.93 6.09
C SER A 593 25.28 -14.81 5.32
N ASN A 594 24.57 -13.85 4.72
CA ASN A 594 25.15 -12.83 3.84
C ASN A 594 25.26 -11.42 4.46
N CYS A 595 24.80 -11.25 5.70
CA CYS A 595 24.91 -9.98 6.42
C CYS A 595 25.93 -10.11 7.56
N THR A 596 26.76 -9.08 7.76
CA THR A 596 27.67 -9.00 8.92
C THR A 596 26.90 -8.85 10.24
N ASN A 597 25.66 -8.35 10.17
CA ASN A 597 24.66 -8.31 11.25
C ASN A 597 23.49 -9.24 10.90
N VAL A 598 22.65 -9.63 11.86
CA VAL A 598 21.46 -10.45 11.57
C VAL A 598 20.41 -9.58 10.87
N CYS A 599 20.31 -9.68 9.54
CA CYS A 599 19.27 -9.02 8.76
C CYS A 599 17.89 -9.65 9.06
N GLY A 600 17.05 -8.95 9.81
CA GLY A 600 15.69 -9.35 10.15
C GLY A 600 14.78 -9.42 8.93
N TYR A 601 15.04 -8.58 7.92
CA TYR A 601 14.27 -8.51 6.67
C TYR A 601 14.17 -9.84 5.91
N LEU A 602 15.17 -10.72 6.08
CA LEU A 602 15.32 -11.93 5.28
C LEU A 602 14.87 -13.22 6.00
N VAL A 603 14.34 -13.08 7.22
CA VAL A 603 13.57 -14.17 7.85
C VAL A 603 12.16 -14.16 7.24
N ASN A 604 12.05 -14.46 5.94
CA ASN A 604 10.84 -14.78 5.16
C ASN A 604 9.49 -14.27 5.73
N GLY A 605 9.24 -12.96 5.79
CA GLY A 605 7.88 -12.49 6.16
C GLY A 605 7.44 -12.76 7.60
N ALA A 606 8.28 -13.41 8.41
CA ALA A 606 7.84 -14.10 9.62
C ALA A 606 8.13 -13.34 10.92
N LEU A 607 8.81 -12.19 10.86
CA LEU A 607 8.93 -11.36 12.06
C LEU A 607 7.57 -10.72 12.34
N PRO A 608 6.97 -10.94 13.53
CA PRO A 608 5.73 -10.28 13.88
C PRO A 608 5.94 -8.76 13.75
N ARG A 609 5.01 -8.06 13.10
CA ARG A 609 4.98 -6.60 13.16
C ARG A 609 4.88 -6.23 14.62
N VAL A 610 5.95 -5.65 15.14
CA VAL A 610 5.97 -5.18 16.50
C VAL A 610 5.33 -3.80 16.53
N SER A 611 4.51 -3.62 17.56
CA SER A 611 3.93 -2.32 17.89
C SER A 611 3.11 -1.66 16.76
N PRO A 612 2.05 -2.30 16.23
CA PRO A 612 1.08 -1.53 15.48
C PRO A 612 0.51 -0.44 16.41
N GLY A 613 0.72 0.81 16.03
CA GLY A 613 0.25 2.00 16.71
C GLY A 613 -0.76 2.75 15.85
N LEU A 614 -1.55 3.59 16.50
CA LEU A 614 -2.45 4.52 15.83
C LEU A 614 -2.34 5.84 16.57
N LEU A 615 -2.02 6.90 15.83
CA LEU A 615 -2.00 8.26 16.31
C LEU A 615 -3.19 9.03 15.74
N ALA A 616 -3.75 9.92 16.54
CA ALA A 616 -4.72 10.93 16.11
C ALA A 616 -4.11 12.32 16.28
N TYR A 617 -4.34 13.19 15.30
CA TYR A 617 -4.00 14.60 15.34
C TYR A 617 -5.29 15.38 15.61
N ASP A 618 -5.37 16.00 16.78
CA ASP A 618 -6.58 16.65 17.25
C ASP A 618 -6.70 18.11 16.81
N SER A 619 -7.83 18.73 17.11
CA SER A 619 -8.15 20.13 16.78
C SER A 619 -7.23 21.16 17.45
N ARG A 620 -6.42 20.75 18.44
CA ARG A 620 -5.43 21.60 19.10
C ARG A 620 -4.06 21.51 18.43
N ASN A 621 -3.96 20.83 17.28
CA ASN A 621 -2.72 20.55 16.58
C ASN A 621 -1.77 19.65 17.39
N LEU A 622 -2.31 18.71 18.17
CA LEU A 622 -1.53 17.79 19.00
C LEU A 622 -1.71 16.35 18.53
N TRP A 623 -0.59 15.63 18.47
CA TRP A 623 -0.58 14.19 18.25
C TRP A 623 -0.69 13.43 19.57
N ARG A 624 -1.49 12.36 19.56
CA ARG A 624 -1.63 11.43 20.68
C ARG A 624 -1.92 10.02 20.22
N PHE A 625 -1.65 9.04 21.08
CA PHE A 625 -2.15 7.70 20.86
C PHE A 625 -3.67 7.71 20.80
N ALA A 626 -4.19 7.13 19.72
CA ALA A 626 -5.60 7.00 19.51
C ALA A 626 -6.21 6.06 20.56
N THR A 627 -7.31 6.49 21.13
CA THR A 627 -8.16 5.70 22.01
C THR A 627 -9.54 5.57 21.36
N THR A 628 -10.39 4.71 21.90
CA THR A 628 -11.79 4.60 21.52
C THR A 628 -12.50 5.94 21.63
N LEU A 629 -12.08 6.82 22.57
CA LEU A 629 -12.66 8.15 22.73
C LEU A 629 -12.50 9.04 21.47
N ASP A 630 -11.41 8.84 20.74
CA ASP A 630 -11.02 9.73 19.64
C ASP A 630 -11.85 9.50 18.38
N PHE A 631 -12.47 8.32 18.33
CA PHE A 631 -13.38 7.94 17.27
C PHE A 631 -14.79 8.51 17.44
N PHE A 632 -15.16 8.95 18.64
CA PHE A 632 -16.35 9.77 18.79
C PHE A 632 -16.06 11.16 18.21
N THR A 633 -17.00 11.71 17.47
CA THR A 633 -16.96 13.14 17.15
C THR A 633 -17.08 13.87 18.47
N GLU A 634 -15.99 14.48 18.92
CA GLU A 634 -16.04 15.41 20.04
C GLU A 634 -17.08 16.49 19.70
N CYS A 635 -18.24 16.44 20.36
CA CYS A 635 -19.09 17.62 20.56
C CYS A 635 -18.42 18.62 21.53
N VAL A 636 -17.08 18.61 21.62
CA VAL A 636 -16.31 19.46 22.50
C VAL A 636 -16.08 20.77 21.75
N GLY A 637 -16.86 21.79 22.11
CA GLY A 637 -16.67 23.17 21.65
C GLY A 637 -17.67 23.72 20.65
N ARG A 638 -18.62 22.93 20.12
CA ARG A 638 -19.76 23.47 19.38
C ARG A 638 -20.96 23.61 20.31
N SER A 639 -21.38 24.84 20.55
CA SER A 639 -22.54 25.25 21.38
C SER A 639 -23.91 24.69 20.92
N HIS A 640 -23.92 23.77 19.95
CA HIS A 640 -25.14 23.24 19.33
C HIS A 640 -25.32 21.72 19.49
N CYS A 641 -24.44 21.04 20.23
CA CYS A 641 -24.76 19.70 20.73
C CYS A 641 -25.52 19.82 22.07
N GLY A 642 -26.80 20.20 22.01
CA GLY A 642 -27.67 20.11 23.17
C GLY A 642 -27.89 18.65 23.59
N PRO A 643 -28.25 18.37 24.85
CA PRO A 643 -28.62 17.03 25.27
C PRO A 643 -29.86 16.60 24.46
N GLN A 644 -29.70 15.58 23.61
CA GLN A 644 -30.82 14.81 23.05
C GLN A 644 -30.88 13.45 23.72
#